data_AF-A0A7X8E9N8-F1
#
_entry.id   AF-A0A7X8E9N8-F1
#
_cell.length_a   1.000
_cell.length_b   1.000
_cell.length_c   1.000
_cell.angle_alpha   90.00
_cell.angle_beta   90.00
_cell.angle_gamma   90.00
#
_symmetry.space_group_name_H-M   'P 1'
#
loop_
_entity.id
_entity.type
_entity.pdbx_description
1 polymer ?
#
loop_
_entity_poly.entity_id
_entity_poly.type
_entity_poly.pdbx_seq_one_letter_code
_entity_poly.pdbx_strand_id
1 'polypeptide(L)'
;MEDSGVYLYESEYSVGKRKRLLGIPWGAIKAKISGAADLENILILSLAFFIARASIMGSIFPFITAYYLTAVLFYKRLTWALAFAAALGLYSAFGGIVFWQSLSIVFVLAVLSRTRISIRWDKIFVPSALAFISTMVIKGFFILLWPQTSYHVMLLFLESIFAALLAYVFYMVFSSIKRVKMDRTGVSSEEILCFLVLCASFLLGINEMNILALDMGGVISGFLVLSACYVGGAGAGAGAGVLVGVVPSLSMVVAPTFVGLYAFSGLVGGLLRHWGKSGITLGYICGHLVLAIYLIGENTLIMIIVEMLLSCALFWIFPTKAYWVLKQAAADVYAVNNGNGDALVLDRVRDLGQVFHEMGRAFEQTGSNFIEDEKEKDNMDLLLNVICSNVCKGCSMLKTCWGSDIFQTYQQILAVFSLLENNGVVREGDFQGALGRRCRRVLELTATINCLWEVCQVNSFWHKKVQESRDLVSSQLYGVADIINNLLEQREAESHRKEDLETWAVEALEEIGVVVKDIAVYRRNKKLHCQLETGACSGNEDCESLILPILESVLGCRLSKGPASCGLDGGRFNCRLTYSPARSYEINLGFAQDKKDGSVVSGDSFAAASLDNGKFAIILSDGMGTGPKAARESTATVNLLKRLLESGFDHKPAVKAVNAILSLRTPEENFATVDLLIIDLFTGIGDFVKIAAAPTFIKNGESIQVITSDSLPIGILDSVEFENQRVEFEAGDLVVMISDGIIEAYNNDVNKEGRILEEVMRLGHRDPASIAQTLLAAANKLSKGKPGDDMLVLAARIDPPKGR
;
A
#
# COMPACT_ATOMS: atom_id res chain seq x y z
N MET A 1 -6.26 60.48 -11.50
CA MET A 1 -5.38 61.67 -11.53
C MET A 1 -4.29 61.38 -10.51
N GLU A 2 -3.21 60.73 -10.96
CA GLU A 2 -1.93 61.39 -11.34
C GLU A 2 -1.26 61.93 -10.06
N ASP A 3 -0.04 61.58 -9.66
CA ASP A 3 1.23 61.47 -10.40
C ASP A 3 2.27 60.87 -9.41
N SER A 4 3.07 59.85 -9.73
CA SER A 4 4.33 59.81 -10.52
C SER A 4 5.62 60.29 -9.83
N GLY A 5 6.72 59.54 -10.05
CA GLY A 5 8.13 59.99 -10.00
C GLY A 5 8.87 59.73 -8.66
N VAL A 6 9.80 58.77 -8.51
CA VAL A 6 11.04 58.43 -9.26
C VAL A 6 12.15 59.49 -9.11
N TYR A 7 13.39 58.98 -8.99
CA TYR A 7 14.73 59.58 -9.15
C TYR A 7 15.48 59.90 -7.86
N LEU A 8 16.81 59.76 -7.72
CA LEU A 8 17.94 59.15 -8.45
C LEU A 8 19.19 59.51 -7.62
N TYR A 9 20.23 58.65 -7.68
CA TYR A 9 21.69 58.96 -7.71
C TYR A 9 22.30 59.92 -6.63
N GLU A 10 23.55 59.88 -6.22
CA GLU A 10 24.78 59.24 -6.71
C GLU A 10 25.84 59.28 -5.57
N SER A 11 26.90 58.50 -5.78
CA SER A 11 28.32 58.64 -5.38
C SER A 11 28.75 59.88 -4.53
N GLU A 12 29.80 59.81 -3.70
CA GLU A 12 31.18 59.78 -4.20
C GLU A 12 32.25 59.70 -3.07
N TYR A 13 33.43 59.21 -3.47
CA TYR A 13 34.78 59.35 -2.88
C TYR A 13 35.36 58.40 -1.80
N SER A 14 36.12 57.45 -2.35
CA SER A 14 37.42 56.86 -1.94
C SER A 14 38.48 57.88 -1.42
N VAL A 15 39.57 57.57 -0.69
CA VAL A 15 40.74 56.70 -1.02
C VAL A 15 41.69 56.55 0.20
N GLY A 16 42.22 55.33 0.41
CA GLY A 16 43.66 55.07 0.71
C GLY A 16 44.10 55.01 2.18
N LYS A 17 45.10 54.22 2.59
CA LYS A 17 46.18 53.50 1.89
C LYS A 17 46.86 52.49 2.87
N ARG A 18 47.18 51.29 2.36
CA ARG A 18 48.43 50.45 2.54
C ARG A 18 48.85 49.98 3.96
N LYS A 19 49.41 48.78 4.20
CA LYS A 19 49.63 47.50 3.47
C LYS A 19 50.40 46.52 4.43
N ARG A 20 50.35 45.21 4.10
CA ARG A 20 51.20 44.05 4.51
C ARG A 20 50.80 43.32 5.81
N LEU A 21 50.80 41.98 5.92
CA LEU A 21 51.14 40.83 5.04
C LEU A 21 50.53 39.54 5.65
N LEU A 22 50.28 38.52 4.81
CA LEU A 22 49.77 37.15 5.09
C LEU A 22 48.27 37.01 5.40
N GLY A 23 47.48 36.86 4.34
CA GLY A 23 46.09 36.42 4.40
C GLY A 23 45.67 35.82 3.06
N ILE A 24 45.36 34.52 3.05
CA ILE A 24 44.73 33.84 1.92
C ILE A 24 43.37 34.54 1.66
N PRO A 25 43.09 35.00 0.42
CA PRO A 25 41.96 35.87 0.18
C PRO A 25 40.66 35.06 0.08
N TRP A 26 39.98 34.90 1.23
CA TRP A 26 38.61 34.40 1.32
C TRP A 26 37.61 35.16 0.41
N GLY A 27 37.93 36.38 -0.01
CA GLY A 27 37.13 37.17 -0.96
C GLY A 27 37.15 36.64 -2.41
N ALA A 28 38.22 35.98 -2.85
CA ALA A 28 38.31 35.45 -4.22
C ALA A 28 37.50 34.16 -4.42
N ILE A 29 37.26 33.40 -3.35
CA ILE A 29 36.40 32.21 -3.35
C ILE A 29 34.94 32.64 -3.29
N LYS A 30 34.60 33.65 -2.48
CA LYS A 30 33.22 34.13 -2.33
C LYS A 30 32.66 34.80 -3.60
N ALA A 31 33.51 35.48 -4.37
CA ALA A 31 33.12 36.11 -5.64
C ALA A 31 32.98 35.13 -6.83
N LYS A 32 33.36 33.86 -6.65
CA LYS A 32 33.27 32.80 -7.68
C LYS A 32 32.14 31.80 -7.41
N ILE A 33 31.32 32.03 -6.37
CA ILE A 33 30.19 31.18 -5.95
C ILE A 33 28.89 32.00 -6.09
N SER A 34 28.65 32.58 -7.26
CA SER A 34 27.40 33.31 -7.53
C SER A 34 26.91 33.06 -8.96
N GLY A 35 26.22 31.94 -9.13
CA GLY A 35 25.43 31.62 -10.31
C GLY A 35 24.86 30.20 -10.22
N ALA A 36 23.59 30.00 -10.56
CA ALA A 36 22.94 28.68 -10.60
C ALA A 36 23.69 27.64 -11.47
N ALA A 37 24.54 28.11 -12.40
CA ALA A 37 25.43 27.27 -13.20
C ALA A 37 26.57 26.61 -12.39
N ASP A 38 27.02 27.21 -11.28
CA ASP A 38 28.09 26.64 -10.45
C ASP A 38 27.57 25.52 -9.55
N LEU A 39 26.34 25.63 -9.04
CA LEU A 39 25.71 24.57 -8.23
C LEU A 39 25.45 23.30 -9.06
N GLU A 40 24.97 23.47 -10.30
CA GLU A 40 24.77 22.36 -11.24
C GLU A 40 26.10 21.64 -11.54
N ASN A 41 27.16 22.40 -11.83
CA ASN A 41 28.50 21.84 -12.06
C ASN A 41 29.05 21.10 -10.84
N ILE A 42 28.86 21.65 -9.63
CA ILE A 42 29.27 21.02 -8.37
C ILE A 42 28.51 19.70 -8.16
N LEU A 43 27.21 19.68 -8.42
CA LEU A 43 26.37 18.49 -8.25
C LEU A 43 26.81 17.37 -9.19
N ILE A 44 27.06 17.67 -10.46
CA ILE A 44 27.52 16.67 -11.44
C ILE A 44 28.92 16.14 -11.09
N LEU A 45 29.82 17.02 -10.62
CA LEU A 45 31.14 16.59 -10.15
C LEU A 45 31.04 15.71 -8.89
N SER A 46 30.11 16.00 -7.98
CA SER A 46 29.87 15.18 -6.78
C SER A 46 29.32 13.80 -7.15
N LEU A 47 28.36 13.74 -8.08
CA LEU A 47 27.82 12.47 -8.59
C LEU A 47 28.92 11.63 -9.24
N ALA A 48 29.83 12.24 -10.00
CA ALA A 48 30.98 11.53 -10.58
C ALA A 48 31.86 10.86 -9.54
N PHE A 49 32.11 11.52 -8.40
CA PHE A 49 32.90 10.97 -7.30
C PHE A 49 32.20 9.79 -6.61
N PHE A 50 30.93 9.92 -6.27
CA PHE A 50 30.20 8.87 -5.55
C PHE A 50 29.87 7.68 -6.46
N ILE A 51 29.36 7.92 -7.67
CA ILE A 51 29.03 6.83 -8.61
C ILE A 51 30.28 6.05 -9.02
N ALA A 52 31.46 6.67 -9.00
CA ALA A 52 32.74 5.99 -9.22
C ALA A 52 33.06 4.90 -8.19
N ARG A 53 32.46 4.99 -6.99
CA ARG A 53 32.62 4.02 -5.91
C ARG A 53 31.59 2.90 -5.96
N ALA A 54 30.59 2.96 -6.84
CA ALA A 54 29.53 1.96 -6.87
C ALA A 54 30.01 0.66 -7.54
N SER A 55 29.76 -0.48 -6.89
CA SER A 55 29.98 -1.81 -7.46
C SER A 55 28.76 -2.73 -7.28
N ILE A 56 28.67 -3.75 -8.13
CA ILE A 56 27.70 -4.85 -7.98
C ILE A 56 28.49 -6.07 -7.50
N MET A 57 28.05 -6.67 -6.38
CA MET A 57 28.67 -7.85 -5.76
C MET A 57 30.19 -7.72 -5.52
N GLY A 58 30.69 -6.50 -5.30
CA GLY A 58 32.10 -6.21 -5.05
C GLY A 58 33.07 -6.52 -6.21
N SER A 59 32.57 -6.89 -7.40
CA SER A 59 33.39 -7.43 -8.49
C SER A 59 33.09 -6.83 -9.87
N ILE A 60 31.95 -6.15 -10.04
CA ILE A 60 31.50 -5.58 -11.31
C ILE A 60 31.33 -4.07 -11.13
N PHE A 61 31.95 -3.25 -12.01
CA PHE A 61 32.05 -1.78 -11.85
C PHE A 61 31.50 -1.00 -13.07
N PRO A 62 30.23 -1.21 -13.46
CA PRO A 62 29.69 -0.67 -14.71
C PRO A 62 29.34 0.83 -14.62
N PHE A 63 29.12 1.33 -13.41
CA PHE A 63 28.51 2.64 -13.16
C PHE A 63 29.37 3.82 -13.60
N ILE A 64 30.68 3.77 -13.33
CA ILE A 64 31.57 4.89 -13.65
C ILE A 64 31.72 5.10 -15.15
N THR A 65 31.84 4.01 -15.91
CA THR A 65 31.95 4.05 -17.37
C THR A 65 30.69 4.66 -17.98
N ALA A 66 29.52 4.21 -17.52
CA ALA A 66 28.23 4.72 -17.94
C ALA A 66 28.04 6.21 -17.61
N TYR A 67 28.30 6.59 -16.37
CA TYR A 67 28.09 7.96 -15.89
C TYR A 67 29.07 8.95 -16.54
N TYR A 68 30.36 8.62 -16.55
CA TYR A 68 31.38 9.49 -17.11
C TYR A 68 31.13 9.76 -18.59
N LEU A 69 30.83 8.71 -19.36
CA LEU A 69 30.58 8.83 -20.79
C LEU A 69 29.38 9.73 -21.09
N THR A 70 28.27 9.54 -20.37
CA THR A 70 27.05 10.34 -20.58
C THR A 70 27.23 11.78 -20.11
N ALA A 71 27.79 12.00 -18.91
CA ALA A 71 28.03 13.34 -18.36
C ALA A 71 28.93 14.20 -19.27
N VAL A 72 29.97 13.62 -19.86
CA VAL A 72 30.89 14.34 -20.77
C VAL A 72 30.19 14.82 -22.05
N LEU A 73 29.13 14.15 -22.50
CA LEU A 73 28.39 14.56 -23.71
C LEU A 73 27.59 15.83 -23.51
N PHE A 74 26.95 15.94 -22.36
CA PHE A 74 26.17 17.12 -22.00
C PHE A 74 27.06 18.25 -21.46
N TYR A 75 28.18 17.91 -20.79
CA TYR A 75 29.07 18.85 -20.12
C TYR A 75 30.52 18.80 -20.62
N LYS A 76 30.75 18.91 -21.94
CA LYS A 76 32.09 18.85 -22.58
C LYS A 76 33.16 19.80 -22.00
N ARG A 77 32.75 20.90 -21.35
CA ARG A 77 33.69 21.82 -20.70
C ARG A 77 34.31 21.23 -19.42
N LEU A 78 33.61 20.30 -18.76
CA LEU A 78 34.00 19.69 -17.50
C LEU A 78 34.75 18.36 -17.64
N THR A 79 35.09 17.90 -18.86
CA THR A 79 35.71 16.57 -19.11
C THR A 79 36.82 16.20 -18.11
N TRP A 80 37.84 17.05 -17.97
CA TRP A 80 38.97 16.76 -17.08
C TRP A 80 38.62 16.89 -15.60
N ALA A 81 37.68 17.77 -15.24
CA ALA A 81 37.20 17.89 -13.88
C ALA A 81 36.38 16.64 -13.47
N LEU A 82 35.56 16.11 -14.38
CA LEU A 82 34.84 14.85 -14.20
C LEU A 82 35.79 13.67 -14.10
N ALA A 83 36.83 13.62 -14.94
CA ALA A 83 37.83 12.55 -14.88
C ALA A 83 38.60 12.58 -13.56
N PHE A 84 38.92 13.77 -13.05
CA PHE A 84 39.58 13.94 -11.77
C PHE A 84 38.67 13.53 -10.59
N ALA A 85 37.39 13.92 -10.60
CA ALA A 85 36.42 13.50 -9.60
C ALA A 85 36.20 11.98 -9.60
N ALA A 86 36.07 11.37 -10.79
CA ALA A 86 35.99 9.93 -10.98
C ALA A 86 37.23 9.20 -10.45
N ALA A 87 38.43 9.71 -10.74
CA ALA A 87 39.68 9.13 -10.27
C ALA A 87 39.81 9.18 -8.74
N LEU A 88 39.40 10.29 -8.11
CA LEU A 88 39.33 10.41 -6.65
C LEU A 88 38.36 9.39 -6.05
N GLY A 89 37.19 9.21 -6.68
CA GLY A 89 36.19 8.22 -6.25
C GLY A 89 36.75 6.80 -6.34
N LEU A 90 37.29 6.41 -7.50
CA LEU A 90 37.91 5.11 -7.71
C LEU A 90 39.04 4.83 -6.72
N TYR A 91 39.92 5.81 -6.47
CA TYR A 91 41.02 5.67 -5.52
C TYR A 91 40.54 5.45 -4.09
N SER A 92 39.41 6.05 -3.74
CA SER A 92 38.85 6.00 -2.39
C SER A 92 38.08 4.72 -2.06
N ALA A 93 37.73 3.91 -3.06
CA ALA A 93 37.00 2.65 -2.88
C ALA A 93 37.82 1.43 -3.30
N PHE A 94 38.63 1.54 -4.36
CA PHE A 94 39.29 0.40 -4.98
C PHE A 94 40.81 0.57 -5.05
N GLY A 95 41.53 -0.49 -4.67
CA GLY A 95 42.97 -0.62 -4.81
C GLY A 95 43.37 -1.59 -5.93
N GLY A 96 44.66 -1.60 -6.27
CA GLY A 96 45.26 -2.62 -7.13
C GLY A 96 44.80 -2.54 -8.59
N ILE A 97 44.55 -3.71 -9.18
CA ILE A 97 44.34 -3.92 -10.61
C ILE A 97 43.06 -3.27 -11.15
N VAL A 98 41.99 -3.30 -10.36
CA VAL A 98 40.66 -2.80 -10.71
C VAL A 98 40.69 -1.29 -10.86
N PHE A 99 41.43 -0.59 -9.97
CA PHE A 99 41.63 0.85 -10.04
C PHE A 99 42.25 1.26 -11.38
N TRP A 100 43.33 0.60 -11.79
CA TRP A 100 44.04 0.92 -13.04
C TRP A 100 43.18 0.64 -14.27
N GLN A 101 42.46 -0.48 -14.29
CA GLN A 101 41.52 -0.82 -15.35
C GLN A 101 40.46 0.28 -15.55
N SER A 102 39.76 0.66 -14.48
CA SER A 102 38.69 1.67 -14.52
C SER A 102 39.24 3.07 -14.82
N LEU A 103 40.42 3.42 -14.31
CA LEU A 103 41.09 4.70 -14.61
C LEU A 103 41.50 4.78 -16.08
N SER A 104 42.02 3.70 -16.66
CA SER A 104 42.35 3.63 -18.10
C SER A 104 41.13 3.86 -18.97
N ILE A 105 39.95 3.32 -18.60
CA ILE A 105 38.69 3.58 -19.31
C ILE A 105 38.35 5.07 -19.27
N VAL A 106 38.31 5.68 -18.08
CA VAL A 106 37.99 7.11 -17.91
C VAL A 106 38.97 7.99 -18.70
N PHE A 107 40.27 7.67 -18.67
CA PHE A 107 41.29 8.41 -19.41
C PHE A 107 41.11 8.30 -20.94
N VAL A 108 40.90 7.10 -21.47
CA VAL A 108 40.67 6.89 -22.91
C VAL A 108 39.41 7.63 -23.36
N LEU A 109 38.33 7.54 -22.59
CA LEU A 109 37.09 8.27 -22.88
C LEU A 109 37.27 9.80 -22.78
N ALA A 110 38.09 10.30 -21.84
CA ALA A 110 38.42 11.72 -21.74
C ALA A 110 39.11 12.22 -23.01
N VAL A 111 40.11 11.49 -23.49
CA VAL A 111 40.85 11.81 -24.71
C VAL A 111 39.93 11.75 -25.93
N LEU A 112 39.19 10.65 -26.11
CA LEU A 112 38.26 10.46 -27.23
C LEU A 112 37.22 11.59 -27.31
N SER A 113 36.67 12.03 -26.18
CA SER A 113 35.67 13.11 -26.15
C SER A 113 36.21 14.48 -26.61
N ARG A 114 37.53 14.67 -26.56
CA ARG A 114 38.22 15.92 -26.98
C ARG A 114 38.82 15.85 -28.37
N THR A 115 39.05 14.65 -28.89
CA THR A 115 39.46 14.48 -30.28
C THR A 115 38.35 14.93 -31.25
N ARG A 116 38.74 15.49 -32.39
CA ARG A 116 37.84 16.01 -33.43
C ARG A 116 37.18 14.90 -34.27
N ILE A 117 37.01 13.71 -33.68
CA ILE A 117 36.41 12.57 -34.35
C ILE A 117 34.91 12.87 -34.53
N SER A 118 34.41 12.73 -35.76
CA SER A 118 33.03 13.03 -36.16
C SER A 118 32.04 11.97 -35.67
N ILE A 119 32.09 11.61 -34.39
CA ILE A 119 31.09 10.73 -33.80
C ILE A 119 29.78 11.53 -33.68
N ARG A 120 28.71 10.99 -34.26
CA ARG A 120 27.34 11.52 -34.16
C ARG A 120 26.77 11.21 -32.77
N TRP A 121 27.12 12.06 -31.81
CA TRP A 121 26.72 11.95 -30.40
C TRP A 121 25.24 12.24 -30.14
N ASP A 122 24.49 12.62 -31.18
CA ASP A 122 23.05 12.93 -31.18
C ASP A 122 22.17 11.68 -31.17
N LYS A 123 22.73 10.49 -31.42
CA LYS A 123 21.99 9.23 -31.39
C LYS A 123 22.05 8.55 -30.03
N ILE A 124 20.87 8.21 -29.50
CA ILE A 124 20.67 7.61 -28.17
C ILE A 124 21.48 6.32 -27.91
N PHE A 125 21.80 5.56 -28.97
CA PHE A 125 22.53 4.28 -28.87
C PHE A 125 24.06 4.42 -28.80
N VAL A 126 24.60 5.60 -29.13
CA VAL A 126 26.05 5.81 -29.23
C VAL A 126 26.77 5.74 -27.86
N PRO A 127 26.24 6.33 -26.77
CA PRO A 127 26.82 6.16 -25.44
C PRO A 127 26.84 4.69 -24.99
N SER A 128 25.76 3.94 -25.22
CA SER A 128 25.70 2.52 -24.83
C SER A 128 26.72 1.66 -25.57
N ALA A 129 26.84 1.84 -26.89
CA ALA A 129 27.83 1.10 -27.68
C ALA A 129 29.28 1.43 -27.27
N LEU A 130 29.57 2.70 -26.99
CA LEU A 130 30.89 3.14 -26.53
C LEU A 130 31.22 2.63 -25.13
N ALA A 131 30.25 2.58 -24.21
CA ALA A 131 30.43 2.02 -22.87
C ALA A 131 30.75 0.51 -22.95
N PHE A 132 30.03 -0.24 -23.80
CA PHE A 132 30.30 -1.66 -24.05
C PHE A 132 31.72 -1.87 -24.60
N ILE A 133 32.05 -1.19 -25.71
CA ILE A 133 33.32 -1.41 -26.42
C ILE A 133 34.52 -0.98 -25.55
N SER A 134 34.43 0.18 -24.89
CA SER A 134 35.53 0.66 -24.05
C SER A 134 35.79 -0.27 -22.86
N THR A 135 34.73 -0.78 -22.21
CA THR A 135 34.86 -1.73 -21.11
C THR A 135 35.46 -3.05 -21.60
N MET A 136 34.91 -3.62 -22.67
CA MET A 136 35.33 -4.91 -23.22
C MET A 136 36.78 -4.90 -23.69
N VAL A 137 37.20 -3.86 -24.42
CA VAL A 137 38.56 -3.76 -24.99
C VAL A 137 39.60 -3.48 -23.90
N ILE A 138 39.34 -2.50 -23.02
CA ILE A 138 40.34 -2.06 -22.05
C ILE A 138 40.50 -3.10 -20.94
N LYS A 139 39.42 -3.58 -20.34
CA LYS A 139 39.51 -4.63 -19.32
C LYS A 139 39.93 -5.97 -19.90
N GLY A 140 39.48 -6.30 -21.12
CA GLY A 140 39.93 -7.50 -21.83
C GLY A 140 41.44 -7.52 -22.07
N PHE A 141 42.04 -6.36 -22.40
CA PHE A 141 43.49 -6.22 -22.53
C PHE A 141 44.23 -6.49 -21.21
N PHE A 142 43.76 -5.91 -20.10
CA PHE A 142 44.36 -6.18 -18.79
C PHE A 142 44.20 -7.63 -18.38
N ILE A 143 43.04 -8.25 -18.64
CA ILE A 143 42.82 -9.67 -18.37
C ILE A 143 43.88 -10.49 -19.12
N LEU A 144 44.11 -10.25 -20.42
CA LEU A 144 45.10 -10.98 -21.23
C LEU A 144 46.55 -10.94 -20.69
N LEU A 145 46.90 -9.97 -19.84
CA LEU A 145 48.23 -9.82 -19.23
C LEU A 145 48.44 -10.64 -17.94
N TRP A 146 47.40 -11.28 -17.38
CA TRP A 146 47.46 -12.05 -16.12
C TRP A 146 46.87 -13.47 -16.24
N PRO A 147 47.20 -14.39 -15.30
CA PRO A 147 46.71 -15.78 -15.33
C PRO A 147 45.18 -15.88 -15.28
N GLN A 148 44.61 -16.74 -16.13
CA GLN A 148 43.17 -16.78 -16.41
C GLN A 148 42.39 -17.78 -15.55
N THR A 149 41.18 -17.38 -15.16
CA THR A 149 40.08 -18.29 -14.79
C THR A 149 38.87 -17.98 -15.69
N SER A 150 38.07 -19.00 -16.04
CA SER A 150 36.85 -18.83 -16.87
C SER A 150 35.85 -17.83 -16.27
N TYR A 151 35.89 -17.66 -14.95
CA TYR A 151 35.07 -16.74 -14.18
C TYR A 151 35.33 -15.25 -14.54
N HIS A 152 36.58 -14.83 -14.73
CA HIS A 152 36.89 -13.43 -15.05
C HIS A 152 36.40 -12.98 -16.43
N VAL A 153 36.39 -13.90 -17.41
CA VAL A 153 35.85 -13.63 -18.75
C VAL A 153 34.33 -13.46 -18.72
N MET A 154 33.64 -14.27 -17.91
CA MET A 154 32.21 -14.15 -17.69
C MET A 154 31.86 -12.80 -17.03
N LEU A 155 32.60 -12.41 -16.00
CA LEU A 155 32.42 -11.11 -15.33
C LEU A 155 32.67 -9.92 -16.28
N LEU A 156 33.69 -9.99 -17.14
CA LEU A 156 33.96 -8.95 -18.14
C LEU A 156 32.76 -8.71 -19.07
N PHE A 157 32.18 -9.81 -19.57
CA PHE A 157 31.04 -9.74 -20.47
C PHE A 157 29.82 -9.13 -19.77
N LEU A 158 29.53 -9.58 -18.55
CA LEU A 158 28.44 -9.07 -17.73
C LEU A 158 28.61 -7.59 -17.40
N GLU A 159 29.82 -7.18 -17.01
CA GLU A 159 30.14 -5.78 -16.73
C GLU A 159 29.95 -4.88 -17.95
N SER A 160 30.36 -5.35 -19.14
CA SER A 160 30.22 -4.60 -20.39
C SER A 160 28.75 -4.39 -20.76
N ILE A 161 27.90 -5.40 -20.53
CA ILE A 161 26.44 -5.30 -20.73
C ILE A 161 25.84 -4.29 -19.78
N PHE A 162 26.15 -4.38 -18.47
CA PHE A 162 25.61 -3.45 -17.48
C PHE A 162 26.06 -2.01 -17.74
N ALA A 163 27.32 -1.79 -18.14
CA ALA A 163 27.81 -0.47 -18.50
C ALA A 163 27.04 0.13 -19.68
N ALA A 164 26.67 -0.69 -20.68
CA ALA A 164 25.89 -0.25 -21.83
C ALA A 164 24.44 0.11 -21.49
N LEU A 165 23.79 -0.71 -20.66
CA LEU A 165 22.42 -0.49 -20.18
C LEU A 165 22.35 0.76 -19.29
N LEU A 166 23.27 0.90 -18.33
CA LEU A 166 23.33 2.08 -17.46
C LEU A 166 23.65 3.36 -18.25
N ALA A 167 24.48 3.27 -19.29
CA ALA A 167 24.76 4.42 -20.15
C ALA A 167 23.50 4.90 -20.89
N TYR A 168 22.61 3.99 -21.29
CA TYR A 168 21.31 4.36 -21.86
C TYR A 168 20.44 5.10 -20.83
N VAL A 169 20.32 4.54 -19.63
CA VAL A 169 19.53 5.12 -18.54
C VAL A 169 20.03 6.52 -18.16
N PHE A 170 21.33 6.68 -17.94
CA PHE A 170 21.90 7.99 -17.58
C PHE A 170 21.80 9.01 -18.72
N TYR A 171 21.88 8.58 -19.98
CA TYR A 171 21.62 9.47 -21.11
C TYR A 171 20.19 10.02 -21.09
N MET A 172 19.19 9.17 -20.81
CA MET A 172 17.79 9.60 -20.67
C MET A 172 17.62 10.62 -19.55
N VAL A 173 18.30 10.41 -18.41
CA VAL A 173 18.27 11.37 -17.28
C VAL A 173 18.83 12.73 -17.69
N PHE A 174 20.06 12.79 -18.22
CA PHE A 174 20.67 14.07 -18.61
C PHE A 174 19.91 14.77 -19.75
N SER A 175 19.36 14.00 -20.69
CA SER A 175 18.48 14.51 -21.74
C SER A 175 17.22 15.15 -21.16
N SER A 176 16.59 14.47 -20.20
CA SER A 176 15.37 14.95 -19.52
C SER A 176 15.64 16.24 -18.73
N ILE A 177 16.74 16.30 -17.96
CA ILE A 177 17.14 17.52 -17.21
C ILE A 177 17.24 18.72 -18.17
N LYS A 178 17.88 18.53 -19.33
CA LYS A 178 18.06 19.60 -20.31
C LYS A 178 16.75 19.99 -20.97
N ARG A 179 15.88 19.03 -21.30
CA ARG A 179 14.56 19.26 -21.90
C ARG A 179 13.64 20.02 -20.96
N VAL A 180 13.52 19.60 -19.69
CA VAL A 180 12.70 20.28 -18.68
C VAL A 180 13.17 21.72 -18.48
N LYS A 181 14.49 21.95 -18.47
CA LYS A 181 15.08 23.29 -18.32
C LYS A 181 14.80 24.20 -19.53
N MET A 182 14.70 23.64 -20.74
CA MET A 182 14.53 24.40 -21.98
C MET A 182 13.06 24.61 -22.34
N ASP A 183 12.24 23.57 -22.21
CA ASP A 183 10.88 23.51 -22.76
C ASP A 183 9.78 23.49 -21.68
N ARG A 184 10.13 23.45 -20.39
CA ARG A 184 9.19 23.36 -19.24
C ARG A 184 8.13 22.26 -19.39
N THR A 185 8.49 21.18 -20.05
CA THR A 185 7.64 19.99 -20.23
C THR A 185 7.71 19.08 -19.00
N GLY A 186 6.63 18.34 -18.73
CA GLY A 186 6.61 17.33 -17.67
C GLY A 186 7.58 16.17 -17.94
N VAL A 187 7.85 15.39 -16.89
CA VAL A 187 8.70 14.18 -16.93
C VAL A 187 7.80 12.97 -17.12
N SER A 188 8.15 12.04 -18.01
CA SER A 188 7.37 10.81 -18.22
C SER A 188 7.58 9.79 -17.10
N SER A 189 6.66 8.83 -16.93
CA SER A 189 6.79 7.74 -15.95
C SER A 189 8.08 6.91 -16.14
N GLU A 190 8.50 6.68 -17.39
CA GLU A 190 9.75 5.99 -17.72
C GLU A 190 10.99 6.80 -17.32
N GLU A 191 10.94 8.12 -17.47
CA GLU A 191 12.04 9.00 -17.08
C GLU A 191 12.18 9.08 -15.57
N ILE A 192 11.07 9.08 -14.83
CA ILE A 192 11.08 8.99 -13.36
C ILE A 192 11.82 7.72 -12.92
N LEU A 193 11.55 6.57 -13.55
CA LEU A 193 12.24 5.32 -13.26
C LEU A 193 13.76 5.45 -13.53
N CYS A 194 14.16 6.13 -14.60
CA CYS A 194 15.57 6.41 -14.89
C CYS A 194 16.24 7.30 -13.83
N PHE A 195 15.52 8.31 -13.31
CA PHE A 195 16.00 9.13 -12.19
C PHE A 195 16.19 8.30 -10.91
N LEU A 196 15.26 7.37 -10.62
CA LEU A 196 15.38 6.47 -9.47
C LEU A 196 16.63 5.58 -9.59
N VAL A 197 16.93 5.06 -10.79
CA VAL A 197 18.15 4.27 -11.02
C VAL A 197 19.43 5.10 -10.82
N LEU A 198 19.45 6.37 -11.24
CA LEU A 198 20.57 7.28 -10.95
C LEU A 198 20.73 7.53 -9.45
N CYS A 199 19.64 7.74 -8.73
CA CYS A 199 19.64 7.89 -7.28
C CYS A 199 20.15 6.62 -6.57
N ALA A 200 19.68 5.44 -6.98
CA ALA A 200 20.15 4.17 -6.45
C ALA A 200 21.66 3.96 -6.71
N SER A 201 22.14 4.32 -7.91
CA SER A 201 23.57 4.24 -8.28
C SER A 201 24.44 5.16 -7.43
N PHE A 202 23.93 6.35 -7.10
CA PHE A 202 24.59 7.28 -6.17
C PHE A 202 24.65 6.71 -4.74
N LEU A 203 23.55 6.11 -4.27
CA LEU A 203 23.49 5.50 -2.94
C LEU A 203 24.41 4.29 -2.80
N LEU A 204 24.49 3.43 -3.82
CA LEU A 204 25.43 2.31 -3.85
C LEU A 204 26.88 2.78 -3.66
N GLY A 205 27.25 3.90 -4.28
CA GLY A 205 28.60 4.48 -4.14
C GLY A 205 28.91 5.06 -2.77
N ILE A 206 27.88 5.46 -2.02
CA ILE A 206 28.02 5.94 -0.63
C ILE A 206 28.18 4.76 0.33
N ASN A 207 27.46 3.65 0.09
CA ASN A 207 27.45 2.47 0.96
C ASN A 207 28.84 1.81 1.11
N GLU A 208 29.75 2.01 0.15
CA GLU A 208 31.12 1.52 0.26
C GLU A 208 32.04 2.43 1.11
N MET A 209 31.51 3.43 1.82
CA MET A 209 32.28 4.29 2.72
C MET A 209 32.21 3.79 4.17
N ASN A 210 33.24 3.03 4.56
CA ASN A 210 33.44 2.65 5.95
C ASN A 210 34.41 3.63 6.65
N ILE A 211 33.93 4.35 7.67
CA ILE A 211 34.77 5.20 8.52
C ILE A 211 34.79 4.61 9.93
N LEU A 212 35.95 4.13 10.40
CA LEU A 212 36.10 3.59 11.78
C LEU A 212 35.02 2.54 12.13
N ALA A 213 34.71 1.66 11.18
CA ALA A 213 33.70 0.59 11.25
C ALA A 213 32.21 1.03 11.18
N LEU A 214 31.91 2.31 10.94
CA LEU A 214 30.55 2.78 10.64
C LEU A 214 30.27 2.75 9.14
N ASP A 215 29.09 2.26 8.76
CA ASP A 215 28.59 2.32 7.38
C ASP A 215 27.91 3.69 7.14
N MET A 216 28.56 4.53 6.33
CA MET A 216 28.00 5.83 5.96
C MET A 216 26.77 5.72 5.08
N GLY A 217 26.60 4.59 4.38
CA GLY A 217 25.39 4.28 3.63
C GLY A 217 24.18 4.21 4.54
N GLY A 218 24.27 3.54 5.69
CA GLY A 218 23.20 3.51 6.70
C GLY A 218 22.82 4.90 7.22
N VAL A 219 23.81 5.76 7.50
CA VAL A 219 23.58 7.14 7.98
C VAL A 219 22.84 8.00 6.95
N ILE A 220 23.26 7.93 5.68
CA ILE A 220 22.66 8.74 4.62
C ILE A 220 21.28 8.19 4.25
N SER A 221 21.13 6.86 4.30
CA SER A 221 19.86 6.16 4.16
C SER A 221 18.83 6.67 5.17
N GLY A 222 19.18 6.68 6.46
CA GLY A 222 18.32 7.21 7.51
C GLY A 222 18.00 8.70 7.34
N PHE A 223 18.98 9.51 6.92
CA PHE A 223 18.75 10.93 6.63
C PHE A 223 17.77 11.17 5.47
N LEU A 224 17.84 10.36 4.41
CA LEU A 224 16.90 10.45 3.29
C LEU A 224 15.48 10.08 3.70
N VAL A 225 15.33 9.02 4.49
CA VAL A 225 14.04 8.61 5.05
C VAL A 225 13.45 9.73 5.92
N LEU A 226 14.22 10.27 6.87
CA LEU A 226 13.79 11.41 7.72
C LEU A 226 13.40 12.64 6.89
N SER A 227 14.13 12.91 5.81
CA SER A 227 13.86 14.00 4.88
C SER A 227 12.56 13.78 4.10
N ALA A 228 12.31 12.56 3.64
CA ALA A 228 11.07 12.17 2.97
C ALA A 228 9.87 12.31 3.91
N CYS A 229 9.99 11.90 5.17
CA CYS A 229 8.97 12.11 6.21
C CYS A 229 8.64 13.61 6.37
N TYR A 230 9.67 14.47 6.39
CA TYR A 230 9.47 15.91 6.55
C TYR A 230 8.77 16.57 5.36
N VAL A 231 8.99 16.10 4.13
CA VAL A 231 8.41 16.65 2.91
C VAL A 231 7.02 16.06 2.62
N GLY A 232 6.89 14.74 2.69
CA GLY A 232 5.72 14.00 2.20
C GLY A 232 4.98 13.13 3.22
N GLY A 233 5.35 13.14 4.51
CA GLY A 233 4.59 12.40 5.54
C GLY A 233 4.87 10.90 5.56
N ALA A 234 3.91 10.12 6.07
CA ALA A 234 4.06 8.68 6.31
C ALA A 234 4.29 7.88 5.03
N GLY A 235 3.48 8.10 3.99
CA GLY A 235 3.61 7.40 2.71
C GLY A 235 4.97 7.66 2.02
N ALA A 236 5.41 8.91 1.97
CA ALA A 236 6.71 9.26 1.41
C ALA A 236 7.88 8.70 2.24
N GLY A 237 7.76 8.69 3.57
CA GLY A 237 8.75 8.10 4.47
C GLY A 237 8.91 6.60 4.26
N ALA A 238 7.80 5.87 4.16
CA ALA A 238 7.81 4.43 3.91
C ALA A 238 8.35 4.08 2.52
N GLY A 239 7.88 4.77 1.47
CA GLY A 239 8.35 4.55 0.10
C GLY A 239 9.84 4.86 -0.06
N ALA A 240 10.35 5.92 0.56
CA ALA A 240 11.78 6.20 0.62
C ALA A 240 12.54 5.11 1.38
N GLY A 241 11.97 4.58 2.47
CA GLY A 241 12.54 3.48 3.23
C GLY A 241 12.68 2.19 2.45
N VAL A 242 11.68 1.81 1.66
CA VAL A 242 11.76 0.66 0.75
C VAL A 242 12.86 0.87 -0.29
N LEU A 243 12.87 2.02 -0.96
CA LEU A 243 13.84 2.33 -2.01
C LEU A 243 15.28 2.26 -1.49
N VAL A 244 15.52 2.87 -0.34
CA VAL A 244 16.83 2.94 0.29
C VAL A 244 17.24 1.59 0.88
N GLY A 245 16.33 0.84 1.49
CA GLY A 245 16.63 -0.47 2.07
C GLY A 245 16.92 -1.57 1.04
N VAL A 246 16.48 -1.42 -0.20
CA VAL A 246 16.83 -2.33 -1.31
C VAL A 246 18.30 -2.16 -1.73
N VAL A 247 18.89 -0.96 -1.54
CA VAL A 247 20.24 -0.64 -2.02
C VAL A 247 21.33 -1.52 -1.38
N PRO A 248 21.39 -1.69 -0.04
CA PRO A 248 22.34 -2.62 0.60
C PRO A 248 22.18 -4.06 0.12
N SER A 249 20.95 -4.48 -0.17
CA SER A 249 20.61 -5.84 -0.64
C SER A 249 21.15 -6.16 -2.04
N LEU A 250 21.51 -5.13 -2.83
CA LEU A 250 22.16 -5.30 -4.15
C LEU A 250 23.69 -5.43 -4.04
N SER A 251 24.28 -4.96 -2.94
CA SER A 251 25.73 -4.93 -2.72
C SER A 251 26.22 -6.17 -1.96
N MET A 252 25.45 -6.64 -0.98
CA MET A 252 25.74 -7.84 -0.20
C MET A 252 24.64 -8.89 -0.37
N VAL A 253 25.00 -10.18 -0.34
CA VAL A 253 24.06 -11.31 -0.21
C VAL A 253 23.54 -11.35 1.23
N VAL A 254 22.80 -10.32 1.64
CA VAL A 254 22.21 -10.22 2.98
C VAL A 254 20.71 -9.98 2.85
N ALA A 255 19.96 -10.63 3.74
CA ALA A 255 18.50 -10.74 3.76
C ALA A 255 17.75 -9.40 3.65
N PRO A 256 16.49 -9.41 3.14
CA PRO A 256 15.61 -8.23 2.97
C PRO A 256 15.24 -7.45 4.26
N THR A 257 15.87 -7.76 5.39
CA THR A 257 15.70 -7.13 6.71
C THR A 257 15.85 -5.60 6.71
N PHE A 258 16.79 -5.04 5.93
CA PHE A 258 16.99 -3.59 5.84
C PHE A 258 15.84 -2.86 5.12
N VAL A 259 15.16 -3.51 4.18
CA VAL A 259 13.97 -2.97 3.51
C VAL A 259 12.87 -2.72 4.54
N GLY A 260 12.56 -3.74 5.35
CA GLY A 260 11.57 -3.62 6.42
C GLY A 260 11.96 -2.57 7.47
N LEU A 261 13.23 -2.53 7.87
CA LEU A 261 13.74 -1.59 8.88
C LEU A 261 13.56 -0.13 8.48
N TYR A 262 13.99 0.24 7.26
CA TYR A 262 13.88 1.61 6.78
C TYR A 262 12.44 1.99 6.41
N ALA A 263 11.66 1.07 5.82
CA ALA A 263 10.26 1.31 5.50
C ALA A 263 9.41 1.58 6.75
N PHE A 264 9.52 0.72 7.77
CA PHE A 264 8.75 0.87 9.00
C PHE A 264 9.19 2.10 9.82
N SER A 265 10.50 2.34 9.95
CA SER A 265 10.99 3.54 10.64
C SER A 265 10.60 4.85 9.93
N GLY A 266 10.57 4.86 8.59
CA GLY A 266 10.03 5.96 7.79
C GLY A 266 8.53 6.18 7.99
N LEU A 267 7.77 5.10 8.09
CA LEU A 267 6.33 5.14 8.33
C LEU A 267 5.98 5.79 9.68
N VAL A 268 6.56 5.29 10.77
CA VAL A 268 6.33 5.79 12.12
C VAL A 268 6.85 7.23 12.27
N GLY A 269 8.01 7.53 11.67
CA GLY A 269 8.53 8.90 11.61
C GLY A 269 7.60 9.86 10.87
N GLY A 270 7.02 9.45 9.74
CA GLY A 270 6.11 10.27 8.96
C GLY A 270 4.74 10.49 9.62
N LEU A 271 4.21 9.53 10.38
CA LEU A 271 2.97 9.69 11.17
C LEU A 271 3.10 10.81 12.22
N LEU A 272 4.27 10.90 12.85
CA LEU A 272 4.55 11.93 13.87
C LEU A 272 5.01 13.28 13.28
N ARG A 273 4.88 13.48 11.97
CA ARG A 273 5.25 14.74 11.28
C ARG A 273 4.57 15.98 11.86
N HIS A 274 3.36 15.85 12.37
CA HIS A 274 2.60 16.98 12.93
C HIS A 274 3.29 17.63 14.15
N TRP A 275 4.17 16.92 14.85
CA TRP A 275 5.03 17.47 15.91
C TRP A 275 6.36 18.04 15.39
N GLY A 276 6.47 18.28 14.07
CA GLY A 276 7.65 18.84 13.43
C GLY A 276 8.86 17.89 13.43
N LYS A 277 10.07 18.45 13.39
CA LYS A 277 11.32 17.66 13.36
C LYS A 277 11.48 16.73 14.57
N SER A 278 11.03 17.14 15.75
CA SER A 278 11.06 16.34 16.98
C SER A 278 10.17 15.11 16.91
N GLY A 279 8.96 15.23 16.35
CA GLY A 279 8.08 14.08 16.17
C GLY A 279 8.65 13.06 15.20
N ILE A 280 9.17 13.53 14.06
CA ILE A 280 9.76 12.65 13.04
C ILE A 280 10.95 11.88 13.59
N THR A 281 11.85 12.55 14.32
CA THR A 281 13.02 11.90 14.93
C THR A 281 12.62 10.90 16.00
N LEU A 282 11.65 11.24 16.86
CA LEU A 282 11.12 10.31 17.85
C LEU A 282 10.51 9.06 17.19
N GLY A 283 9.67 9.25 16.19
CA GLY A 283 9.01 8.15 15.48
C GLY A 283 9.98 7.26 14.73
N TYR A 284 10.97 7.86 14.07
CA TYR A 284 12.04 7.11 13.39
C TYR A 284 12.84 6.27 14.39
N ILE A 285 13.27 6.84 15.53
CA ILE A 285 14.02 6.10 16.57
C ILE A 285 13.18 4.96 17.14
N CYS A 286 11.91 5.20 17.48
CA CYS A 286 11.03 4.16 18.00
C CYS A 286 10.82 3.03 17.00
N GLY A 287 10.48 3.35 15.74
CA GLY A 287 10.28 2.34 14.70
C GLY A 287 11.56 1.55 14.40
N HIS A 288 12.70 2.24 14.36
CA HIS A 288 13.99 1.62 14.08
C HIS A 288 14.46 0.71 15.22
N LEU A 289 14.29 1.11 16.49
CA LEU A 289 14.63 0.28 17.65
C LEU A 289 13.73 -0.96 17.76
N VAL A 290 12.41 -0.79 17.59
CA VAL A 290 11.47 -1.90 17.64
C VAL A 290 11.88 -2.96 16.62
N LEU A 291 12.10 -2.57 15.36
CA LEU A 291 12.41 -3.57 14.32
C LEU A 291 13.85 -4.09 14.39
N ALA A 292 14.82 -3.26 14.78
CA ALA A 292 16.21 -3.70 14.93
C ALA A 292 16.37 -4.79 16.00
N ILE A 293 15.63 -4.69 17.12
CA ILE A 293 15.68 -5.70 18.20
C ILE A 293 15.13 -7.06 17.73
N TYR A 294 14.13 -7.06 16.85
CA TYR A 294 13.52 -8.31 16.37
C TYR A 294 14.29 -8.96 15.20
N LEU A 295 14.94 -8.16 14.35
CA LEU A 295 15.50 -8.64 13.09
C LEU A 295 17.03 -8.83 13.11
N ILE A 296 17.75 -8.28 14.10
CA ILE A 296 19.20 -8.10 14.00
C ILE A 296 19.90 -8.68 15.25
N GLY A 297 20.94 -9.49 15.01
CA GLY A 297 21.71 -10.15 16.07
C GLY A 297 22.53 -9.19 16.94
N GLU A 298 22.95 -9.66 18.13
CA GLU A 298 23.60 -8.85 19.18
C GLU A 298 24.85 -8.09 18.71
N ASN A 299 25.65 -8.68 17.81
CA ASN A 299 26.92 -8.09 17.37
C ASN A 299 26.77 -6.90 16.40
N THR A 300 25.65 -6.78 15.69
CA THR A 300 25.42 -5.73 14.69
C THR A 300 24.48 -4.62 15.18
N LEU A 301 23.74 -4.88 16.26
CA LEU A 301 22.75 -3.96 16.83
C LEU A 301 23.37 -2.61 17.29
N ILE A 302 24.57 -2.64 17.87
CA ILE A 302 25.24 -1.41 18.37
C ILE A 302 25.56 -0.47 17.21
N MET A 303 26.05 -0.99 16.08
CA MET A 303 26.45 -0.16 14.93
C MET A 303 25.25 0.53 14.30
N ILE A 304 24.14 -0.20 14.15
CA ILE A 304 22.89 0.32 13.58
C ILE A 304 22.28 1.40 14.48
N ILE A 305 22.37 1.25 15.81
CA ILE A 305 21.95 2.30 16.73
C ILE A 305 22.80 3.57 16.55
N VAL A 306 24.11 3.44 16.37
CA VAL A 306 24.98 4.60 16.12
C VAL A 306 24.64 5.26 14.78
N GLU A 307 24.41 4.48 13.73
CA GLU A 307 23.98 5.00 12.41
C GLU A 307 22.65 5.76 12.48
N MET A 308 21.67 5.20 13.21
CA MET A 308 20.37 5.83 13.46
C MET A 308 20.54 7.19 14.18
N LEU A 309 21.37 7.25 15.23
CA LEU A 309 21.62 8.47 15.98
C LEU A 309 22.32 9.53 15.13
N LEU A 310 23.30 9.13 14.31
CA LEU A 310 23.98 10.02 13.37
C LEU A 310 23.03 10.56 12.28
N SER A 311 22.12 9.71 11.77
CA SER A 311 21.08 10.11 10.81
C SER A 311 20.18 11.20 11.40
N CYS A 312 19.75 11.02 12.64
CA CYS A 312 18.92 11.99 13.36
C CYS A 312 19.67 13.32 13.60
N ALA A 313 20.95 13.25 13.97
CA ALA A 313 21.79 14.42 14.14
C ALA A 313 21.96 15.20 12.83
N LEU A 314 22.22 14.50 11.71
CA LEU A 314 22.35 15.11 10.39
C LEU A 314 21.05 15.80 9.96
N PHE A 315 19.91 15.17 10.20
CA PHE A 315 18.58 15.74 9.94
C PHE A 315 18.29 17.02 10.73
N TRP A 316 18.76 17.08 11.98
CA TRP A 316 18.64 18.29 12.81
C TRP A 316 19.51 19.44 12.31
N ILE A 317 20.77 19.14 11.95
CA ILE A 317 21.73 20.13 11.44
C ILE A 317 21.26 20.71 10.10
N PHE A 318 20.54 19.95 9.28
CA PHE A 318 20.11 20.38 7.97
C PHE A 318 19.08 21.54 8.03
N PRO A 319 19.31 22.67 7.31
CA PRO A 319 18.53 23.89 7.48
C PRO A 319 17.08 23.75 7.00
N THR A 320 16.13 24.21 7.80
CA THR A 320 14.68 24.16 7.49
C THR A 320 14.30 24.89 6.20
N LYS A 321 15.05 25.94 5.83
CA LYS A 321 14.85 26.68 4.58
C LYS A 321 15.09 25.83 3.33
N ALA A 322 15.99 24.86 3.38
CA ALA A 322 16.24 23.96 2.26
C ALA A 322 15.06 23.00 2.00
N TYR A 323 14.38 22.55 3.07
CA TYR A 323 13.18 21.74 2.94
C TYR A 323 12.00 22.49 2.31
N TRP A 324 11.95 23.81 2.44
CA TRP A 324 10.91 24.61 1.79
C TRP A 324 11.06 24.60 0.27
N VAL A 325 12.29 24.71 -0.24
CA VAL A 325 12.60 24.59 -1.67
C VAL A 325 12.26 23.18 -2.18
N LEU A 326 12.62 22.15 -1.42
CA LEU A 326 12.26 20.75 -1.72
C LEU A 326 10.74 20.54 -1.76
N LYS A 327 10.01 21.13 -0.80
CA LYS A 327 8.55 21.05 -0.74
C LYS A 327 7.89 21.77 -1.92
N GLN A 328 8.45 22.89 -2.37
CA GLN A 328 7.95 23.61 -3.53
C GLN A 328 8.21 22.85 -4.83
N ALA A 329 9.41 22.28 -4.99
CA ALA A 329 9.74 21.43 -6.13
C ALA A 329 8.88 20.15 -6.18
N ALA A 330 8.59 19.54 -5.01
CA ALA A 330 7.66 18.42 -4.92
C ALA A 330 6.22 18.87 -5.21
N ALA A 331 5.79 20.02 -4.66
CA ALA A 331 4.48 20.58 -4.93
C ALA A 331 4.27 20.88 -6.42
N ASP A 332 5.28 21.37 -7.16
CA ASP A 332 5.15 21.62 -8.61
C ASP A 332 4.98 20.33 -9.43
N VAL A 333 5.42 19.17 -8.91
CA VAL A 333 5.17 17.84 -9.52
C VAL A 333 3.77 17.33 -9.17
N TYR A 334 3.25 17.65 -7.98
CA TYR A 334 1.94 17.18 -7.48
C TYR A 334 0.77 18.17 -7.75
N ALA A 335 1.05 19.45 -8.02
CA ALA A 335 0.07 20.54 -8.13
C ALA A 335 -0.75 20.51 -9.42
N VAL A 336 -0.55 19.51 -10.28
CA VAL A 336 -1.46 19.28 -11.41
C VAL A 336 -2.83 18.78 -10.93
N ASN A 337 -2.98 18.26 -9.70
CA ASN A 337 -4.10 17.37 -9.46
C ASN A 337 -5.07 17.60 -8.30
N ASN A 338 -5.01 18.60 -7.41
CA ASN A 338 -6.13 18.78 -6.46
C ASN A 338 -6.20 20.16 -5.79
N GLY A 339 -7.40 20.76 -5.85
CA GLY A 339 -7.79 21.96 -5.11
C GLY A 339 -8.79 21.63 -3.98
N ASN A 340 -8.70 22.39 -2.90
CA ASN A 340 -9.57 22.48 -1.71
C ASN A 340 -9.31 21.56 -0.50
N GLY A 341 -9.59 22.12 0.68
CA GLY A 341 -9.18 21.66 2.01
C GLY A 341 -9.73 20.31 2.51
N ASP A 342 -10.70 19.70 1.82
CA ASP A 342 -11.11 18.31 2.07
C ASP A 342 -10.03 17.31 1.64
N ALA A 343 -9.17 17.71 0.70
CA ALA A 343 -8.01 16.93 0.26
C ALA A 343 -7.05 16.60 1.40
N LEU A 344 -6.96 17.44 2.45
CA LEU A 344 -6.05 17.20 3.58
C LEU A 344 -6.51 16.02 4.46
N VAL A 345 -7.82 15.79 4.58
CA VAL A 345 -8.38 14.68 5.35
C VAL A 345 -8.33 13.40 4.51
N LEU A 346 -8.64 13.50 3.21
CA LEU A 346 -8.49 12.42 2.24
C LEU A 346 -7.04 11.95 2.10
N ASP A 347 -6.08 12.86 2.03
CA ASP A 347 -4.64 12.52 2.01
C ASP A 347 -4.20 11.83 3.29
N ARG A 348 -4.69 12.25 4.46
CA ARG A 348 -4.37 11.57 5.73
C ARG A 348 -4.93 10.15 5.80
N VAL A 349 -6.11 9.93 5.25
CA VAL A 349 -6.73 8.61 5.19
C VAL A 349 -6.04 7.74 4.14
N ARG A 350 -5.60 8.33 3.01
CA ARG A 350 -4.75 7.68 2.01
C ARG A 350 -3.41 7.25 2.59
N ASP A 351 -2.76 8.14 3.32
CA ASP A 351 -1.53 7.86 4.06
C ASP A 351 -1.74 6.67 5.01
N LEU A 352 -2.89 6.60 5.69
CA LEU A 352 -3.23 5.48 6.58
C LEU A 352 -3.43 4.16 5.81
N GLY A 353 -4.10 4.17 4.65
CA GLY A 353 -4.22 2.99 3.79
C GLY A 353 -2.85 2.48 3.35
N GLN A 354 -1.96 3.39 2.98
CA GLN A 354 -0.58 3.08 2.61
C GLN A 354 0.24 2.54 3.80
N VAL A 355 0.03 3.06 5.02
CA VAL A 355 0.63 2.54 6.26
C VAL A 355 0.30 1.06 6.42
N PHE A 356 -0.97 0.69 6.34
CA PHE A 356 -1.40 -0.70 6.51
C PHE A 356 -0.87 -1.61 5.39
N HIS A 357 -0.83 -1.11 4.15
CA HIS A 357 -0.30 -1.87 3.02
C HIS A 357 1.20 -2.16 3.16
N GLU A 358 2.00 -1.15 3.51
CA GLU A 358 3.45 -1.31 3.71
C GLU A 358 3.77 -2.17 4.94
N MET A 359 2.94 -2.11 5.98
CA MET A 359 3.07 -3.03 7.12
C MET A 359 2.84 -4.48 6.70
N GLY A 360 1.78 -4.77 5.92
CA GLY A 360 1.54 -6.12 5.38
C GLY A 360 2.75 -6.65 4.60
N ARG A 361 3.31 -5.80 3.74
CA ARG A 361 4.52 -6.12 2.96
C ARG A 361 5.74 -6.44 3.80
N ALA A 362 5.97 -5.68 4.87
CA ALA A 362 7.07 -5.92 5.80
C ALA A 362 6.95 -7.28 6.51
N PHE A 363 5.72 -7.68 6.89
CA PHE A 363 5.47 -8.99 7.51
C PHE A 363 5.66 -10.15 6.52
N GLU A 364 5.23 -10.01 5.26
CA GLU A 364 5.36 -11.01 4.20
C GLU A 364 6.82 -11.23 3.75
N GLN A 365 7.59 -10.15 3.56
CA GLN A 365 9.01 -10.24 3.15
C GLN A 365 9.91 -10.88 4.20
N THR A 366 9.50 -10.87 5.46
CA THR A 366 10.23 -11.54 6.55
C THR A 366 10.00 -13.06 6.52
N GLY A 367 8.95 -13.53 5.83
CA GLY A 367 8.59 -14.94 5.71
C GLY A 367 9.15 -15.66 4.48
N SER A 368 9.58 -14.94 3.43
CA SER A 368 9.90 -15.57 2.13
C SER A 368 11.40 -15.90 1.93
N ASN A 369 11.68 -17.21 1.92
CA ASN A 369 12.42 -17.96 0.89
C ASN A 369 13.93 -17.75 0.64
N PHE A 370 14.75 -17.35 1.60
CA PHE A 370 16.22 -17.48 1.45
C PHE A 370 16.95 -18.21 2.59
N ILE A 371 16.22 -18.68 3.60
CA ILE A 371 16.83 -19.18 4.84
C ILE A 371 16.81 -20.72 4.93
N GLU A 372 16.03 -21.42 4.12
CA GLU A 372 15.86 -22.88 4.26
C GLU A 372 17.12 -23.68 3.84
N ASP A 373 17.76 -23.35 2.71
CA ASP A 373 18.90 -24.13 2.20
C ASP A 373 20.22 -23.96 2.99
N GLU A 374 20.46 -22.78 3.60
CA GLU A 374 21.69 -22.54 4.40
C GLU A 374 21.55 -23.04 5.86
N LYS A 375 20.34 -22.94 6.45
CA LYS A 375 20.12 -23.41 7.84
C LYS A 375 20.10 -24.92 7.98
N GLU A 376 19.71 -25.68 6.96
CA GLU A 376 19.71 -27.14 7.04
C GLU A 376 21.13 -27.71 7.25
N LYS A 377 22.15 -27.15 6.59
CA LYS A 377 23.54 -27.57 6.78
C LYS A 377 24.08 -27.21 8.17
N ASP A 378 23.84 -25.98 8.64
CA ASP A 378 24.29 -25.53 9.96
C ASP A 378 23.60 -26.29 11.10
N ASN A 379 22.31 -26.63 10.95
CA ASN A 379 21.57 -27.42 11.93
C ASN A 379 22.08 -28.85 12.05
N MET A 380 22.51 -29.48 10.95
CA MET A 380 23.04 -30.84 10.97
C MET A 380 24.41 -30.92 11.66
N ASP A 381 25.28 -29.94 11.43
CA ASP A 381 26.55 -29.84 12.13
C ASP A 381 26.36 -29.58 13.64
N LEU A 382 25.36 -28.78 14.02
CA LEU A 382 24.98 -28.57 15.41
C LEU A 382 24.49 -29.88 16.06
N LEU A 383 23.60 -30.62 15.40
CA LEU A 383 23.08 -31.90 15.89
C LEU A 383 24.20 -32.92 16.11
N LEU A 384 25.15 -33.00 15.17
CA LEU A 384 26.30 -33.89 15.28
C LEU A 384 27.25 -33.49 16.40
N ASN A 385 27.45 -32.19 16.64
CA ASN A 385 28.24 -31.69 17.76
C ASN A 385 27.59 -32.03 19.12
N VAL A 386 26.26 -31.96 19.23
CA VAL A 386 25.53 -32.36 20.44
C VAL A 386 25.63 -33.88 20.66
N ILE A 387 25.51 -34.68 19.60
CA ILE A 387 25.73 -36.14 19.68
C ILE A 387 27.16 -36.46 20.13
N CYS A 388 28.16 -35.79 19.53
CA CYS A 388 29.56 -36.03 19.84
C CYS A 388 29.90 -35.64 21.29
N SER A 389 29.37 -34.52 21.78
CA SER A 389 29.61 -34.04 23.14
C SER A 389 28.93 -34.88 24.23
N ASN A 390 27.67 -35.26 24.02
CA ASN A 390 26.88 -36.01 25.02
C ASN A 390 27.17 -37.53 25.01
N VAL A 391 27.47 -38.10 23.83
CA VAL A 391 27.62 -39.56 23.65
C VAL A 391 29.05 -39.98 23.34
N CYS A 392 29.78 -39.24 22.50
CA CYS A 392 31.10 -39.72 22.04
C CYS A 392 32.27 -39.27 22.92
N LYS A 393 32.20 -38.09 23.56
CA LYS A 393 33.33 -37.48 24.30
C LYS A 393 33.85 -38.32 25.47
N GLY A 394 32.98 -39.09 26.12
CA GLY A 394 33.32 -40.05 27.19
C GLY A 394 33.55 -41.50 26.73
N CYS A 395 33.56 -41.77 25.41
CA CYS A 395 33.63 -43.13 24.87
C CYS A 395 35.07 -43.58 24.59
N SER A 396 35.40 -44.84 24.91
CA SER A 396 36.72 -45.43 24.64
C SER A 396 37.08 -45.53 23.15
N MET A 397 36.07 -45.44 22.26
CA MET A 397 36.24 -45.55 20.80
C MET A 397 36.30 -44.20 20.07
N LEU A 398 36.33 -43.07 20.80
CA LEU A 398 36.31 -41.71 20.23
C LEU A 398 37.39 -41.50 19.15
N LYS A 399 38.65 -41.88 19.43
CA LYS A 399 39.78 -41.70 18.49
C LYS A 399 39.62 -42.48 17.19
N THR A 400 38.91 -43.60 17.23
CA THR A 400 38.67 -44.43 16.03
C THR A 400 37.49 -43.89 15.23
N CYS A 401 36.37 -43.58 15.88
CA CYS A 401 35.15 -43.08 15.22
C CYS A 401 35.31 -41.65 14.66
N TRP A 402 35.91 -40.74 15.45
CA TRP A 402 36.05 -39.33 15.11
C TRP A 402 37.49 -38.91 14.80
N GLY A 403 38.40 -39.88 14.60
CA GLY A 403 39.77 -39.62 14.16
C GLY A 403 40.09 -40.37 12.87
N SER A 404 40.11 -41.70 12.93
CA SER A 404 40.45 -42.55 11.77
C SER A 404 39.30 -42.70 10.77
N ASP A 405 38.07 -42.89 11.26
CA ASP A 405 36.89 -43.24 10.43
C ASP A 405 35.79 -42.16 10.46
N ILE A 406 36.18 -40.87 10.48
CA ILE A 406 35.26 -39.72 10.58
C ILE A 406 34.17 -39.79 9.52
N PHE A 407 34.57 -39.94 8.25
CA PHE A 407 33.65 -39.89 7.12
C PHE A 407 32.60 -41.02 7.16
N GLN A 408 33.02 -42.22 7.55
CA GLN A 408 32.13 -43.39 7.64
C GLN A 408 31.16 -43.27 8.83
N THR A 409 31.62 -42.72 9.95
CA THR A 409 30.78 -42.45 11.14
C THR A 409 29.74 -41.37 10.83
N TYR A 410 30.14 -40.29 10.17
CA TYR A 410 29.27 -39.20 9.74
C TYR A 410 28.15 -39.69 8.82
N GLN A 411 28.49 -40.44 7.76
CA GLN A 411 27.49 -40.99 6.83
C GLN A 411 26.49 -41.95 7.51
N GLN A 412 26.95 -42.77 8.46
CA GLN A 412 26.07 -43.70 9.17
C GLN A 412 25.12 -43.00 10.13
N ILE A 413 25.55 -41.90 10.76
CA ILE A 413 24.65 -41.07 11.58
C ILE A 413 23.63 -40.34 10.70
N LEU A 414 24.05 -39.79 9.54
CA LEU A 414 23.12 -39.19 8.58
C LEU A 414 22.07 -40.18 8.06
N ALA A 415 22.47 -41.41 7.76
CA ALA A 415 21.55 -42.47 7.34
C ALA A 415 20.48 -42.75 8.42
N VAL A 416 20.86 -42.68 9.70
CA VAL A 416 19.91 -42.82 10.82
C VAL A 416 18.94 -41.64 10.89
N PHE A 417 19.40 -40.41 10.68
CA PHE A 417 18.50 -39.23 10.61
C PHE A 417 17.49 -39.35 9.47
N SER A 418 17.89 -39.87 8.29
CA SER A 418 16.95 -40.12 7.19
C SER A 418 15.91 -41.21 7.50
N LEU A 419 16.25 -42.18 8.36
CA LEU A 419 15.29 -43.18 8.85
C LEU A 419 14.31 -42.57 9.86
N LEU A 420 14.77 -41.61 10.67
CA LEU A 420 13.92 -40.85 11.60
C LEU A 420 12.90 -39.96 10.88
N GLU A 421 13.29 -39.31 9.79
CA GLU A 421 12.37 -38.52 8.98
C GLU A 421 11.19 -39.37 8.45
N ASN A 422 11.46 -40.63 8.10
CA ASN A 422 10.44 -41.54 7.55
C ASN A 422 9.62 -42.26 8.64
N ASN A 423 10.26 -42.69 9.74
CA ASN A 423 9.65 -43.58 10.72
C ASN A 423 9.33 -42.90 12.07
N GLY A 424 9.78 -41.66 12.29
CA GLY A 424 9.54 -40.86 13.50
C GLY A 424 10.33 -41.26 14.75
N VAL A 425 10.79 -42.52 14.84
CA VAL A 425 11.57 -43.05 15.97
C VAL A 425 12.59 -44.07 15.46
N VAL A 426 13.78 -44.08 16.05
CA VAL A 426 14.83 -45.07 15.79
C VAL A 426 15.04 -46.00 16.99
N ARG A 427 15.33 -47.27 16.71
CA ARG A 427 15.63 -48.33 17.67
C ARG A 427 17.06 -48.83 17.48
N GLU A 428 17.58 -49.56 18.46
CA GLU A 428 18.96 -50.10 18.44
C GLU A 428 19.25 -50.96 17.20
N GLY A 429 18.25 -51.67 16.67
CA GLY A 429 18.37 -52.51 15.49
C GLY A 429 18.53 -51.75 14.16
N ASP A 430 18.26 -50.45 14.14
CA ASP A 430 18.30 -49.63 12.92
C ASP A 430 19.72 -49.10 12.63
N PHE A 431 20.65 -49.23 13.59
CA PHE A 431 22.06 -48.88 13.41
C PHE A 431 22.77 -49.97 12.59
N GLN A 432 22.90 -49.74 11.29
CA GLN A 432 23.58 -50.67 10.38
C GLN A 432 25.09 -50.40 10.25
N GLY A 433 25.82 -51.39 9.72
CA GLY A 433 27.23 -51.23 9.36
C GLY A 433 28.21 -51.17 10.55
N ALA A 434 29.25 -50.36 10.42
CA ALA A 434 30.35 -50.30 11.38
C ALA A 434 29.92 -49.65 12.72
N LEU A 435 29.03 -48.66 12.68
CA LEU A 435 28.53 -47.95 13.86
C LEU A 435 27.72 -48.87 14.77
N GLY A 436 26.77 -49.64 14.23
CA GLY A 436 25.97 -50.58 15.02
C GLY A 436 26.77 -51.70 15.68
N ARG A 437 27.84 -52.18 15.03
CA ARG A 437 28.71 -53.24 15.58
C ARG A 437 29.77 -52.73 16.54
N ARG A 438 30.21 -51.48 16.39
CA ARG A 438 31.36 -50.90 17.11
C ARG A 438 30.96 -49.95 18.25
N CYS A 439 29.79 -49.33 18.19
CA CYS A 439 29.33 -48.39 19.20
C CYS A 439 29.02 -49.11 20.51
N ARG A 440 29.78 -48.82 21.57
CA ARG A 440 29.55 -49.37 22.92
C ARG A 440 28.44 -48.65 23.70
N ARG A 441 27.99 -47.47 23.22
CA ARG A 441 26.95 -46.64 23.82
C ARG A 441 25.74 -46.50 22.89
N VAL A 442 25.36 -47.58 22.19
CA VAL A 442 24.27 -47.53 21.18
C VAL A 442 22.92 -47.15 21.80
N LEU A 443 22.63 -47.63 23.01
CA LEU A 443 21.44 -47.26 23.78
C LEU A 443 21.34 -45.75 24.04
N GLU A 444 22.43 -45.15 24.53
CA GLU A 444 22.49 -43.73 24.84
C GLU A 444 22.51 -42.87 23.56
N LEU A 445 23.12 -43.37 22.49
CA LEU A 445 23.07 -42.76 21.16
C LEU A 445 21.63 -42.73 20.63
N THR A 446 20.91 -43.85 20.73
CA THR A 446 19.50 -43.98 20.31
C THR A 446 18.60 -43.00 21.07
N ALA A 447 18.73 -42.96 22.40
CA ALA A 447 17.95 -42.05 23.24
C ALA A 447 18.24 -40.58 22.93
N THR A 448 19.52 -40.23 22.73
CA THR A 448 19.93 -38.84 22.40
C THR A 448 19.38 -38.41 21.05
N ILE A 449 19.47 -39.28 20.02
CA ILE A 449 18.98 -38.97 18.68
C ILE A 449 17.45 -38.80 18.68
N ASN A 450 16.69 -39.69 19.33
CA ASN A 450 15.23 -39.56 19.41
C ASN A 450 14.79 -38.28 20.17
N CYS A 451 15.48 -37.94 21.26
CA CYS A 451 15.22 -36.71 22.01
C CYS A 451 15.52 -35.45 21.16
N LEU A 452 16.63 -35.43 20.44
CA LEU A 452 16.96 -34.33 19.53
C LEU A 452 15.93 -34.19 18.41
N TRP A 453 15.45 -35.29 17.85
CA TRP A 453 14.40 -35.28 16.84
C TRP A 453 13.09 -34.69 17.36
N GLU A 454 12.66 -35.07 18.56
CA GLU A 454 11.46 -34.53 19.20
C GLU A 454 11.58 -33.01 19.41
N VAL A 455 12.74 -32.54 19.90
CA VAL A 455 13.02 -31.11 20.05
C VAL A 455 13.01 -30.39 18.69
N CYS A 456 13.60 -30.99 17.64
CA CYS A 456 13.58 -30.44 16.29
C CYS A 456 12.17 -30.36 15.71
N GLN A 457 11.33 -31.38 15.90
CA GLN A 457 9.93 -31.36 15.47
C GLN A 457 9.13 -30.27 16.18
N VAL A 458 9.27 -30.17 17.51
CA VAL A 458 8.59 -29.13 18.28
C VAL A 458 9.03 -27.75 17.80
N ASN A 459 10.33 -27.53 17.59
CA ASN A 459 10.83 -26.25 17.10
C ASN A 459 10.35 -25.93 15.67
N SER A 460 10.36 -26.91 14.77
CA SER A 460 9.82 -26.78 13.41
C SER A 460 8.31 -26.47 13.43
N PHE A 461 7.54 -27.15 14.29
CA PHE A 461 6.12 -26.87 14.50
C PHE A 461 5.89 -25.42 14.96
N TRP A 462 6.66 -24.93 15.92
CA TRP A 462 6.57 -23.54 16.38
C TRP A 462 6.98 -22.54 15.30
N HIS A 463 8.02 -22.84 14.52
CA HIS A 463 8.41 -22.01 13.38
C HIS A 463 7.29 -21.93 12.34
N LYS A 464 6.69 -23.06 11.97
CA LYS A 464 5.55 -23.12 11.06
C LYS A 464 4.35 -22.36 11.61
N LYS A 465 4.05 -22.49 12.90
CA LYS A 465 2.95 -21.74 13.55
C LYS A 465 3.18 -20.24 13.58
N VAL A 466 4.41 -19.79 13.82
CA VAL A 466 4.77 -18.37 13.77
C VAL A 466 4.66 -17.82 12.35
N GLN A 467 5.01 -18.61 11.34
CA GLN A 467 4.86 -18.24 9.93
C GLN A 467 3.38 -18.13 9.53
N GLU A 468 2.56 -19.15 9.83
CA GLU A 468 1.11 -19.12 9.60
C GLU A 468 0.45 -17.89 10.26
N SER A 469 0.88 -17.53 11.48
CA SER A 469 0.38 -16.34 12.17
C SER A 469 0.79 -15.03 11.50
N ARG A 470 1.99 -14.96 10.89
CA ARG A 470 2.46 -13.76 10.18
C ARG A 470 1.73 -13.56 8.87
N ASP A 471 1.50 -14.65 8.13
CA ASP A 471 0.75 -14.63 6.88
C ASP A 471 -0.70 -14.18 7.11
N LEU A 472 -1.32 -14.67 8.19
CA LEU A 472 -2.65 -14.23 8.62
C LEU A 472 -2.67 -12.72 8.93
N VAL A 473 -1.73 -12.21 9.73
CA VAL A 473 -1.66 -10.78 10.07
C VAL A 473 -1.40 -9.92 8.83
N SER A 474 -0.54 -10.39 7.91
CA SER A 474 -0.27 -9.70 6.64
C SER A 474 -1.52 -9.57 5.79
N SER A 475 -2.25 -10.67 5.57
CA SER A 475 -3.53 -10.69 4.86
C SER A 475 -4.54 -9.70 5.46
N GLN A 476 -4.59 -9.63 6.78
CA GLN A 476 -5.47 -8.72 7.50
C GLN A 476 -5.09 -7.24 7.35
N LEU A 477 -3.80 -6.92 7.35
CA LEU A 477 -3.32 -5.55 7.11
C LEU A 477 -3.58 -5.11 5.66
N TYR A 478 -3.39 -6.01 4.69
CA TYR A 478 -3.77 -5.76 3.29
C TYR A 478 -5.27 -5.56 3.14
N GLY A 479 -6.10 -6.38 3.79
CA GLY A 479 -7.55 -6.22 3.78
C GLY A 479 -7.99 -4.84 4.27
N VAL A 480 -7.43 -4.35 5.37
CA VAL A 480 -7.72 -3.00 5.89
C VAL A 480 -7.23 -1.91 4.92
N ALA A 481 -6.05 -2.06 4.34
CA ALA A 481 -5.50 -1.13 3.37
C ALA A 481 -6.37 -1.02 2.11
N ASP A 482 -6.79 -2.16 1.56
CA ASP A 482 -7.64 -2.25 0.39
C ASP A 482 -9.03 -1.66 0.65
N ILE A 483 -9.59 -1.90 1.84
CA ILE A 483 -10.83 -1.22 2.26
C ILE A 483 -10.59 0.28 2.15
N ILE A 484 -9.61 0.82 2.88
CA ILE A 484 -9.32 2.27 2.92
C ILE A 484 -9.11 2.87 1.52
N ASN A 485 -8.34 2.20 0.66
CA ASN A 485 -8.07 2.68 -0.71
C ASN A 485 -9.36 2.70 -1.55
N ASN A 486 -10.18 1.64 -1.48
CA ASN A 486 -11.49 1.62 -2.13
C ASN A 486 -12.42 2.72 -1.60
N LEU A 487 -12.35 3.05 -0.30
CA LEU A 487 -13.13 4.16 0.30
C LEU A 487 -12.73 5.52 -0.27
N LEU A 488 -11.46 5.70 -0.65
CA LEU A 488 -10.91 6.96 -1.13
C LEU A 488 -11.17 7.17 -2.63
N GLU A 489 -11.00 6.12 -3.43
CA GLU A 489 -11.26 6.17 -4.88
C GLU A 489 -12.72 6.53 -5.19
N GLN A 490 -13.66 6.05 -4.37
CA GLN A 490 -15.08 6.37 -4.54
C GLN A 490 -15.39 7.85 -4.29
N ARG A 491 -14.69 8.51 -3.36
CA ARG A 491 -14.94 9.92 -3.01
C ARG A 491 -14.30 10.90 -3.98
N GLU A 492 -13.13 10.59 -4.54
CA GLU A 492 -12.48 11.42 -5.56
C GLU A 492 -13.30 11.49 -6.87
N ALA A 493 -14.03 10.41 -7.21
CA ALA A 493 -14.91 10.38 -8.38
C ALA A 493 -16.16 11.30 -8.27
N GLU A 494 -16.53 11.75 -7.07
CA GLU A 494 -17.76 12.52 -6.81
C GLU A 494 -17.56 14.05 -6.72
N SER A 495 -16.32 14.54 -6.68
CA SER A 495 -16.02 15.94 -6.30
C SER A 495 -15.78 16.92 -7.48
N HIS A 496 -15.91 16.49 -8.73
CA HIS A 496 -15.68 17.39 -9.87
C HIS A 496 -16.92 18.22 -10.23
N ARG A 497 -16.80 19.54 -10.09
CA ARG A 497 -17.76 20.52 -10.65
C ARG A 497 -17.86 20.36 -12.16
N LYS A 498 -19.05 20.54 -12.71
CA LYS A 498 -19.33 20.50 -14.14
C LYS A 498 -19.48 21.93 -14.66
N GLU A 499 -18.34 22.58 -14.90
CA GLU A 499 -18.27 23.98 -15.34
C GLU A 499 -19.12 24.27 -16.58
N ASP A 500 -19.19 23.34 -17.54
CA ASP A 500 -20.04 23.46 -18.73
C ASP A 500 -21.53 23.58 -18.38
N LEU A 501 -22.03 22.73 -17.46
CA LEU A 501 -23.43 22.73 -17.03
C LEU A 501 -23.76 23.92 -16.12
N GLU A 502 -22.80 24.36 -15.32
CA GLU A 502 -22.93 25.57 -14.50
C GLU A 502 -23.14 26.80 -15.40
N THR A 503 -22.34 26.92 -16.46
CA THR A 503 -22.44 28.04 -17.41
C THR A 503 -23.82 28.09 -18.07
N TRP A 504 -24.31 26.97 -18.61
CA TRP A 504 -25.65 26.91 -19.22
C TRP A 504 -26.79 27.17 -18.23
N ALA A 505 -26.63 26.74 -16.98
CA ALA A 505 -27.64 26.96 -15.95
C ALA A 505 -27.70 28.43 -15.53
N VAL A 506 -26.56 29.16 -15.49
CA VAL A 506 -26.56 30.61 -15.26
C VAL A 506 -27.27 31.33 -16.41
N GLU A 507 -26.90 31.04 -17.66
CA GLU A 507 -27.49 31.68 -18.85
C GLU A 507 -29.02 31.51 -18.88
N ALA A 508 -29.50 30.28 -18.66
CA ALA A 508 -30.93 29.98 -18.66
C ALA A 508 -31.71 30.64 -17.51
N LEU A 509 -31.09 30.80 -16.33
CA LEU A 509 -31.73 31.46 -15.18
C LEU A 509 -31.76 32.98 -15.33
N GLU A 510 -30.70 33.58 -15.88
CA GLU A 510 -30.61 35.03 -16.11
C GLU A 510 -31.57 35.52 -17.19
N GLU A 511 -31.82 34.74 -18.26
CA GLU A 511 -32.83 35.05 -19.29
C GLU A 511 -34.23 35.29 -18.72
N ILE A 512 -34.53 34.67 -17.57
CA ILE A 512 -35.85 34.67 -16.92
C ILE A 512 -35.84 35.64 -15.72
N GLY A 513 -34.77 36.43 -15.56
CA GLY A 513 -34.64 37.48 -14.56
C GLY A 513 -34.22 36.99 -13.18
N VAL A 514 -33.73 35.76 -13.03
CA VAL A 514 -33.20 35.24 -11.77
C VAL A 514 -31.74 35.65 -11.60
N VAL A 515 -31.43 36.42 -10.57
CA VAL A 515 -30.05 36.83 -10.26
C VAL A 515 -29.33 35.70 -9.53
N VAL A 516 -28.39 35.04 -10.22
CA VAL A 516 -27.54 33.97 -9.68
C VAL A 516 -26.29 34.58 -9.03
N LYS A 517 -26.02 34.26 -7.77
CA LYS A 517 -24.80 34.69 -7.06
C LYS A 517 -23.71 33.62 -7.12
N ASP A 518 -24.11 32.37 -6.96
CA ASP A 518 -23.24 31.21 -7.09
C ASP A 518 -24.09 30.02 -7.52
N ILE A 519 -23.53 29.16 -8.37
CA ILE A 519 -24.12 27.89 -8.75
C ILE A 519 -23.03 26.84 -8.78
N ALA A 520 -23.29 25.69 -8.18
CA ALA A 520 -22.41 24.55 -8.21
C ALA A 520 -23.19 23.32 -8.70
N VAL A 521 -22.78 22.81 -9.86
CA VAL A 521 -23.32 21.57 -10.42
C VAL A 521 -22.25 20.50 -10.28
N TYR A 522 -22.56 19.46 -9.54
CA TYR A 522 -21.63 18.36 -9.31
C TYR A 522 -22.35 17.03 -9.43
N ARG A 523 -21.56 15.99 -9.68
CA ARG A 523 -22.07 14.63 -9.82
C ARG A 523 -21.77 13.85 -8.55
N ARG A 524 -22.80 13.59 -7.75
CA ARG A 524 -22.72 12.69 -6.59
C ARG A 524 -23.42 11.38 -6.95
N ASN A 525 -22.79 10.22 -6.74
CA ASN A 525 -23.34 8.91 -7.07
C ASN A 525 -23.88 8.77 -8.51
N LYS A 526 -23.11 9.25 -9.50
CA LYS A 526 -23.48 9.27 -10.94
C LYS A 526 -24.68 10.16 -11.30
N LYS A 527 -25.32 10.84 -10.35
CA LYS A 527 -26.49 11.71 -10.60
C LYS A 527 -26.11 13.17 -10.38
N LEU A 528 -26.79 14.08 -11.07
CA LEU A 528 -26.50 15.51 -11.03
C LEU A 528 -27.21 16.16 -9.83
N HIS A 529 -26.45 16.90 -9.04
CA HIS A 529 -26.95 17.76 -7.98
C HIS A 529 -26.61 19.20 -8.32
N CYS A 530 -27.48 20.12 -7.91
CA CYS A 530 -27.30 21.55 -8.12
C CYS A 530 -27.49 22.29 -6.80
N GLN A 531 -26.49 23.06 -6.40
CA GLN A 531 -26.61 24.05 -5.34
C GLN A 531 -26.65 25.43 -5.99
N LEU A 532 -27.66 26.21 -5.62
CA LEU A 532 -27.91 27.51 -6.19
C LEU A 532 -28.06 28.54 -5.08
N GLU A 533 -27.30 29.63 -5.17
CA GLU A 533 -27.47 30.80 -4.32
C GLU A 533 -28.01 31.97 -5.16
N THR A 534 -29.21 32.43 -4.82
CA THR A 534 -29.89 33.56 -5.49
C THR A 534 -30.09 34.73 -4.53
N GLY A 535 -30.54 35.88 -5.05
CA GLY A 535 -31.17 36.89 -4.21
C GLY A 535 -32.37 36.32 -3.42
N ALA A 536 -32.76 36.99 -2.33
CA ALA A 536 -33.95 36.64 -1.56
C ALA A 536 -35.20 36.65 -2.46
N CYS A 537 -35.99 35.58 -2.42
CA CYS A 537 -37.22 35.47 -3.21
C CYS A 537 -38.39 36.23 -2.56
N SER A 538 -39.42 36.51 -3.35
CA SER A 538 -40.60 37.28 -2.93
C SER A 538 -41.64 36.45 -2.15
N GLY A 539 -41.38 35.14 -1.93
CA GLY A 539 -42.29 34.24 -1.22
C GLY A 539 -43.33 33.53 -2.10
N ASN A 540 -43.28 33.69 -3.43
CA ASN A 540 -44.21 33.07 -4.38
C ASN A 540 -43.82 31.63 -4.79
N GLU A 541 -42.98 30.96 -4.00
CA GLU A 541 -42.44 29.64 -4.32
C GLU A 541 -41.70 29.57 -5.67
N ASP A 542 -41.12 30.68 -6.15
CA ASP A 542 -40.37 30.75 -7.42
C ASP A 542 -39.29 29.66 -7.53
N CYS A 543 -38.74 29.22 -6.40
CA CYS A 543 -37.80 28.10 -6.30
C CYS A 543 -38.35 26.73 -6.75
N GLU A 544 -39.66 26.49 -6.72
CA GLU A 544 -40.30 25.27 -7.21
C GLU A 544 -41.07 25.49 -8.51
N SER A 545 -41.75 26.62 -8.64
CA SER A 545 -42.61 26.90 -9.80
C SER A 545 -41.83 27.39 -11.03
N LEU A 546 -40.73 28.13 -10.83
CA LEU A 546 -39.96 28.78 -11.90
C LEU A 546 -38.58 28.14 -12.07
N ILE A 547 -37.77 28.12 -11.00
CA ILE A 547 -36.35 27.71 -11.04
C ILE A 547 -36.21 26.21 -11.32
N LEU A 548 -37.02 25.37 -10.67
CA LEU A 548 -36.92 23.91 -10.78
C LEU A 548 -37.12 23.41 -12.23
N PRO A 549 -38.18 23.78 -12.98
CA PRO A 549 -38.34 23.36 -14.38
C PRO A 549 -37.19 23.78 -15.31
N ILE A 550 -36.58 24.95 -15.08
CA ILE A 550 -35.43 25.42 -15.86
C ILE A 550 -34.20 24.57 -15.56
N LEU A 551 -33.95 24.26 -14.29
CA LEU A 551 -32.85 23.39 -13.92
C LEU A 551 -33.06 21.96 -14.45
N GLU A 552 -34.30 21.46 -14.48
CA GLU A 552 -34.60 20.16 -15.11
C GLU A 552 -34.31 20.16 -16.62
N SER A 553 -34.61 21.26 -17.33
CA SER A 553 -34.36 21.36 -18.77
C SER A 553 -32.86 21.47 -19.10
N VAL A 554 -32.10 22.23 -18.31
CA VAL A 554 -30.65 22.41 -18.50
C VAL A 554 -29.88 21.16 -18.09
N LEU A 555 -30.21 20.56 -16.95
CA LEU A 555 -29.51 19.39 -16.43
C LEU A 555 -29.98 18.08 -17.08
N GLY A 556 -31.08 18.12 -17.83
CA GLY A 556 -31.63 16.97 -18.56
C GLY A 556 -32.13 15.84 -17.66
N CYS A 557 -32.47 16.12 -16.40
CA CYS A 557 -32.95 15.13 -15.44
C CYS A 557 -34.03 15.72 -14.53
N ARG A 558 -34.90 14.84 -14.00
CA ARG A 558 -35.92 15.23 -13.03
C ARG A 558 -35.31 15.56 -11.69
N LEU A 559 -35.73 16.66 -11.09
CA LEU A 559 -35.19 17.20 -9.85
C LEU A 559 -36.31 17.40 -8.82
N SER A 560 -35.91 17.38 -7.56
CA SER A 560 -36.73 17.70 -6.40
C SER A 560 -35.98 18.73 -5.56
N LYS A 561 -36.73 19.64 -4.94
CA LYS A 561 -36.16 20.63 -4.03
C LYS A 561 -35.84 19.96 -2.70
N GLY A 562 -34.57 20.04 -2.31
CA GLY A 562 -34.08 19.61 -1.01
C GLY A 562 -34.19 20.72 0.05
N PRO A 563 -33.46 20.59 1.17
CA PRO A 563 -33.41 21.62 2.20
C PRO A 563 -33.00 22.97 1.63
N ALA A 564 -33.78 24.01 1.93
CA ALA A 564 -33.54 25.37 1.49
C ALA A 564 -33.34 26.30 2.71
N SER A 565 -32.34 27.18 2.65
CA SER A 565 -32.25 28.33 3.55
C SER A 565 -32.89 29.52 2.84
N CYS A 566 -34.19 29.70 3.02
CA CYS A 566 -34.91 30.83 2.45
C CYS A 566 -34.46 32.14 3.11
N GLY A 567 -34.29 33.19 2.31
CA GLY A 567 -33.96 34.52 2.82
C GLY A 567 -35.04 35.09 3.77
N LEU A 568 -36.29 34.68 3.56
CA LEU A 568 -37.47 35.10 4.32
C LEU A 568 -37.50 34.51 5.74
N ASP A 569 -36.99 33.29 5.95
CA ASP A 569 -37.07 32.59 7.24
C ASP A 569 -36.00 33.06 8.25
N GLY A 570 -35.06 33.92 7.85
CA GLY A 570 -33.92 34.30 8.70
C GLY A 570 -33.40 35.72 8.54
N GLY A 571 -34.14 36.61 7.85
CA GLY A 571 -33.68 37.99 7.60
C GLY A 571 -32.40 38.06 6.75
N ARG A 572 -32.18 37.08 5.87
CA ARG A 572 -31.00 36.99 5.01
C ARG A 572 -31.31 37.55 3.62
N PHE A 573 -30.33 38.17 2.98
CA PHE A 573 -30.49 38.77 1.65
C PHE A 573 -30.43 37.76 0.49
N ASN A 574 -30.17 36.47 0.78
CA ASN A 574 -29.94 35.43 -0.22
C ASN A 574 -30.77 34.18 0.10
N CYS A 575 -31.25 33.50 -0.94
CA CYS A 575 -31.80 32.16 -0.83
C CYS A 575 -30.72 31.14 -1.23
N ARG A 576 -30.50 30.14 -0.37
CA ARG A 576 -29.66 28.99 -0.71
C ARG A 576 -30.55 27.77 -0.95
N LEU A 577 -30.56 27.31 -2.18
CA LEU A 577 -31.43 26.25 -2.69
C LEU A 577 -30.57 25.04 -3.06
N THR A 578 -31.04 23.85 -2.70
CA THR A 578 -30.40 22.60 -3.11
C THR A 578 -31.40 21.79 -3.92
N TYR A 579 -31.02 21.42 -5.14
CA TYR A 579 -31.78 20.55 -6.01
C TYR A 579 -31.07 19.21 -6.13
N SER A 580 -31.83 18.15 -5.89
CA SER A 580 -31.35 16.77 -6.02
C SER A 580 -32.26 16.03 -6.98
N PRO A 581 -31.80 14.93 -7.60
CA PRO A 581 -32.65 14.12 -8.47
C PRO A 581 -33.98 13.76 -7.77
N ALA A 582 -35.09 13.73 -8.51
CA ALA A 582 -36.40 13.35 -7.98
C ALA A 582 -36.54 11.81 -7.92
N ARG A 583 -36.92 11.26 -6.77
CA ARG A 583 -37.13 9.81 -6.60
C ARG A 583 -38.40 9.36 -7.32
N SER A 584 -38.35 8.22 -7.98
CA SER A 584 -39.50 7.62 -8.68
C SER A 584 -40.29 6.67 -7.79
N TYR A 585 -39.72 6.24 -6.66
CA TYR A 585 -40.27 5.26 -5.75
C TYR A 585 -40.06 5.64 -4.27
N GLU A 586 -40.95 5.17 -3.42
CA GLU A 586 -40.85 5.12 -1.96
C GLU A 586 -40.97 3.67 -1.48
N ILE A 587 -40.41 3.37 -0.31
CA ILE A 587 -40.49 2.03 0.28
C ILE A 587 -41.31 2.09 1.56
N ASN A 588 -42.33 1.25 1.63
CA ASN A 588 -43.11 1.01 2.83
C ASN A 588 -42.69 -0.31 3.46
N LEU A 589 -42.31 -0.29 4.74
CA LEU A 589 -41.73 -1.42 5.45
C LEU A 589 -42.59 -1.87 6.62
N GLY A 590 -42.63 -3.18 6.83
CA GLY A 590 -43.19 -3.82 8.00
C GLY A 590 -42.32 -5.00 8.42
N PHE A 591 -42.29 -5.29 9.71
CA PHE A 591 -41.55 -6.43 10.24
C PHE A 591 -42.32 -7.08 11.37
N ALA A 592 -42.04 -8.36 11.60
CA ALA A 592 -42.55 -9.10 12.74
C ALA A 592 -41.45 -10.08 13.20
N GLN A 593 -41.24 -10.18 14.50
CA GLN A 593 -40.20 -11.02 15.09
C GLN A 593 -40.74 -11.80 16.29
N ASP A 594 -40.26 -13.02 16.48
CA ASP A 594 -40.40 -13.79 17.71
C ASP A 594 -39.05 -14.45 18.06
N LYS A 595 -38.90 -14.81 19.33
CA LYS A 595 -37.67 -15.44 19.84
C LYS A 595 -37.88 -16.93 20.08
N LYS A 596 -36.79 -17.68 20.07
CA LYS A 596 -36.77 -19.09 20.49
C LYS A 596 -37.39 -19.28 21.87
N ASP A 597 -38.14 -20.37 22.05
CA ASP A 597 -38.72 -20.72 23.34
C ASP A 597 -37.62 -20.88 24.41
N GLY A 598 -37.81 -20.24 25.57
CA GLY A 598 -36.81 -20.20 26.65
C GLY A 598 -35.69 -19.16 26.49
N SER A 599 -35.56 -18.48 25.35
CA SER A 599 -34.60 -17.39 25.16
C SER A 599 -35.13 -16.05 25.69
N VAL A 600 -34.22 -15.20 26.18
CA VAL A 600 -34.58 -13.84 26.66
C VAL A 600 -34.63 -12.84 25.51
N VAL A 601 -33.76 -13.01 24.50
CA VAL A 601 -33.54 -12.11 23.36
C VAL A 601 -33.41 -12.96 22.10
N SER A 602 -33.85 -12.44 20.95
CA SER A 602 -33.66 -13.06 19.64
C SER A 602 -32.26 -12.81 19.10
N GLY A 603 -31.66 -13.83 18.51
CA GLY A 603 -30.40 -13.79 17.76
C GLY A 603 -30.50 -13.10 16.40
N ASP A 604 -31.71 -12.96 15.86
CA ASP A 604 -31.97 -12.26 14.60
C ASP A 604 -31.93 -10.73 14.77
N SER A 605 -31.27 -10.05 13.85
CA SER A 605 -31.22 -8.58 13.78
C SER A 605 -31.53 -8.09 12.37
N PHE A 606 -32.11 -6.88 12.28
CA PHE A 606 -32.31 -6.21 11.00
C PHE A 606 -32.08 -4.70 11.09
N ALA A 607 -31.86 -4.10 9.93
CA ALA A 607 -31.91 -2.65 9.77
C ALA A 607 -32.47 -2.26 8.42
N ALA A 608 -33.12 -1.12 8.37
CA ALA A 608 -33.45 -0.42 7.14
C ALA A 608 -32.87 0.99 7.19
N ALA A 609 -32.33 1.48 6.08
CA ALA A 609 -31.71 2.79 5.99
C ALA A 609 -31.94 3.42 4.61
N SER A 610 -32.32 4.70 4.61
CA SER A 610 -32.21 5.52 3.40
C SER A 610 -30.75 5.93 3.23
N LEU A 611 -30.19 5.69 2.05
CA LEU A 611 -28.82 6.03 1.74
C LEU A 611 -28.76 7.39 1.03
N ASP A 612 -27.66 8.11 1.24
CA ASP A 612 -27.43 9.46 0.68
C ASP A 612 -27.47 9.52 -0.85
N ASN A 613 -27.22 8.39 -1.51
CA ASN A 613 -27.27 8.24 -2.97
C ASN A 613 -28.70 8.02 -3.51
N GLY A 614 -29.71 8.14 -2.64
CA GLY A 614 -31.11 7.85 -2.89
C GLY A 614 -31.38 6.40 -3.28
N LYS A 615 -30.49 5.49 -2.85
CA LYS A 615 -30.83 4.08 -2.67
C LYS A 615 -31.43 3.87 -1.28
N PHE A 616 -32.02 2.71 -1.07
CA PHE A 616 -32.56 2.28 0.21
C PHE A 616 -32.09 0.87 0.50
N ALA A 617 -31.52 0.66 1.68
CA ALA A 617 -30.97 -0.62 2.11
C ALA A 617 -31.88 -1.30 3.14
N ILE A 618 -32.08 -2.60 2.98
CA ILE A 618 -32.69 -3.49 3.96
C ILE A 618 -31.69 -4.60 4.24
N ILE A 619 -31.39 -4.81 5.52
CA ILE A 619 -30.38 -5.75 6.01
C ILE A 619 -31.05 -6.68 7.01
N LEU A 620 -30.90 -7.97 6.84
CA LEU A 620 -31.25 -9.01 7.81
C LEU A 620 -30.02 -9.85 8.10
N SER A 621 -29.82 -10.21 9.37
CA SER A 621 -28.70 -11.03 9.81
C SER A 621 -29.15 -11.93 10.95
N ASP A 622 -28.87 -13.22 10.79
CA ASP A 622 -29.03 -14.24 11.82
C ASP A 622 -27.65 -14.57 12.41
N GLY A 623 -27.54 -14.52 13.74
CA GLY A 623 -26.30 -14.80 14.46
C GLY A 623 -26.25 -16.24 14.92
N MET A 624 -25.15 -16.95 14.67
CA MET A 624 -25.06 -18.37 15.04
C MET A 624 -25.23 -18.61 16.55
N GLY A 625 -26.14 -19.52 16.90
CA GLY A 625 -26.48 -19.89 18.27
C GLY A 625 -27.74 -19.19 18.75
N THR A 626 -27.93 -19.06 20.07
CA THR A 626 -29.15 -18.46 20.63
C THR A 626 -28.85 -17.53 21.79
N GLY A 627 -29.72 -16.55 22.01
CA GLY A 627 -29.64 -15.65 23.15
C GLY A 627 -28.64 -14.49 22.99
N PRO A 628 -28.13 -13.91 24.10
CA PRO A 628 -27.46 -12.61 24.07
C PRO A 628 -26.16 -12.55 23.26
N LYS A 629 -25.49 -13.69 23.03
CA LYS A 629 -24.24 -13.73 22.24
C LYS A 629 -24.57 -13.58 20.75
N ALA A 630 -25.44 -14.43 20.22
CA ALA A 630 -25.95 -14.35 18.84
C ALA A 630 -26.52 -12.97 18.52
N ALA A 631 -27.34 -12.41 19.43
CA ALA A 631 -27.92 -11.08 19.28
C ALA A 631 -26.86 -9.97 19.15
N ARG A 632 -25.75 -10.04 19.91
CA ARG A 632 -24.67 -9.05 19.83
C ARG A 632 -23.92 -9.14 18.51
N GLU A 633 -23.70 -10.35 18.01
CA GLU A 633 -22.99 -10.61 16.76
C GLU A 633 -23.81 -10.10 15.57
N SER A 634 -25.06 -10.54 15.43
CA SER A 634 -25.95 -10.07 14.35
C SER A 634 -26.18 -8.56 14.41
N THR A 635 -26.41 -7.99 15.61
CA THR A 635 -26.56 -6.54 15.79
C THR A 635 -25.29 -5.78 15.41
N ALA A 636 -24.10 -6.29 15.73
CA ALA A 636 -22.84 -5.66 15.35
C ALA A 636 -22.63 -5.68 13.84
N THR A 637 -22.89 -6.81 13.20
CA THR A 637 -22.82 -7.00 11.73
C THR A 637 -23.75 -6.02 11.01
N VAL A 638 -25.02 -6.00 11.39
CA VAL A 638 -26.04 -5.12 10.80
C VAL A 638 -25.67 -3.65 10.99
N ASN A 639 -25.27 -3.24 12.19
CA ASN A 639 -24.93 -1.84 12.46
C ASN A 639 -23.66 -1.39 11.72
N LEU A 640 -22.65 -2.26 11.61
CA LEU A 640 -21.44 -1.95 10.86
C LEU A 640 -21.75 -1.81 9.37
N LEU A 641 -22.47 -2.78 8.79
CA LEU A 641 -22.86 -2.75 7.38
C LEU A 641 -23.74 -1.52 7.07
N LYS A 642 -24.73 -1.24 7.92
CA LYS A 642 -25.56 -0.04 7.81
C LYS A 642 -24.71 1.23 7.78
N ARG A 643 -23.79 1.40 8.74
CA ARG A 643 -22.94 2.60 8.82
C ARG A 643 -22.06 2.76 7.58
N LEU A 644 -21.52 1.66 7.07
CA LEU A 644 -20.71 1.69 5.85
C LEU A 644 -21.55 2.15 4.64
N LEU A 645 -22.74 1.57 4.47
CA LEU A 645 -23.65 1.98 3.40
C LEU A 645 -24.11 3.43 3.54
N GLU A 646 -24.46 3.88 4.76
CA GLU A 646 -24.85 5.27 5.05
C GLU A 646 -23.71 6.26 4.79
N SER A 647 -22.46 5.86 5.03
CA SER A 647 -21.28 6.67 4.69
C SER A 647 -20.97 6.75 3.19
N GLY A 648 -21.80 6.13 2.35
CA GLY A 648 -21.74 6.22 0.91
C GLY A 648 -20.98 5.07 0.24
N PHE A 649 -20.53 4.05 0.97
CA PHE A 649 -19.84 2.91 0.36
C PHE A 649 -20.77 2.10 -0.53
N ASP A 650 -20.24 1.65 -1.67
CA ASP A 650 -20.94 0.66 -2.49
C ASP A 650 -21.04 -0.68 -1.73
N HIS A 651 -22.05 -1.47 -2.06
CA HIS A 651 -22.40 -2.64 -1.25
C HIS A 651 -21.39 -3.77 -1.30
N LYS A 652 -20.72 -3.96 -2.45
CA LYS A 652 -19.67 -4.97 -2.57
C LYS A 652 -18.48 -4.67 -1.63
N PRO A 653 -17.85 -3.49 -1.66
CA PRO A 653 -16.84 -3.10 -0.68
C PRO A 653 -17.33 -3.17 0.77
N ALA A 654 -18.56 -2.70 1.05
CA ALA A 654 -19.09 -2.68 2.40
C ALA A 654 -19.22 -4.10 3.00
N VAL A 655 -19.77 -5.04 2.21
CA VAL A 655 -19.90 -6.45 2.61
C VAL A 655 -18.53 -7.12 2.76
N LYS A 656 -17.58 -6.86 1.84
CA LYS A 656 -16.20 -7.36 1.98
C LYS A 656 -15.52 -6.84 3.25
N ALA A 657 -15.69 -5.56 3.56
CA ALA A 657 -15.15 -4.95 4.76
C ALA A 657 -15.73 -5.58 6.03
N VAL A 658 -17.03 -5.84 6.06
CA VAL A 658 -17.69 -6.55 7.16
C VAL A 658 -17.16 -7.97 7.29
N ASN A 659 -16.98 -8.70 6.18
CA ASN A 659 -16.39 -10.05 6.20
C ASN A 659 -14.96 -10.05 6.74
N ALA A 660 -14.12 -9.12 6.31
CA ALA A 660 -12.76 -8.98 6.81
C ALA A 660 -12.74 -8.61 8.31
N ILE A 661 -13.61 -7.69 8.75
CA ILE A 661 -13.68 -7.29 10.16
C ILE A 661 -14.20 -8.42 11.05
N LEU A 662 -15.09 -9.26 10.54
CA LEU A 662 -15.58 -10.43 11.26
C LEU A 662 -14.55 -11.56 11.27
N SER A 663 -13.78 -11.75 10.18
CA SER A 663 -12.70 -12.75 10.14
C SER A 663 -11.49 -12.40 11.02
N LEU A 664 -11.34 -11.13 11.42
CA LEU A 664 -10.33 -10.66 12.39
C LEU A 664 -10.54 -11.16 13.82
N ARG A 665 -11.72 -11.69 14.16
CA ARG A 665 -12.04 -12.20 15.50
C ARG A 665 -11.72 -13.71 15.59
N THR A 666 -11.73 -14.28 16.78
CA THR A 666 -11.38 -15.69 17.00
C THR A 666 -12.35 -16.65 16.27
N PRO A 667 -11.89 -17.71 15.58
CA PRO A 667 -12.74 -18.60 14.78
C PRO A 667 -13.84 -19.35 15.55
N GLU A 668 -13.76 -19.43 16.89
CA GLU A 668 -14.83 -19.98 17.75
C GLU A 668 -15.99 -18.97 18.00
N GLU A 669 -15.91 -17.76 17.46
CA GLU A 669 -16.79 -16.63 17.78
C GLU A 669 -17.54 -16.00 16.58
N ASN A 670 -17.46 -16.54 15.37
CA ASN A 670 -17.70 -15.70 14.18
C ASN A 670 -18.55 -16.30 13.06
N PHE A 671 -19.87 -16.34 13.18
CA PHE A 671 -20.69 -16.56 11.98
C PHE A 671 -22.01 -15.81 12.10
N ALA A 672 -22.22 -14.84 11.19
CA ALA A 672 -23.50 -14.20 11.01
C ALA A 672 -23.87 -14.27 9.53
N THR A 673 -25.12 -14.61 9.25
CA THR A 673 -25.67 -14.56 7.90
C THR A 673 -25.91 -13.11 7.51
N VAL A 674 -25.86 -12.78 6.23
CA VAL A 674 -26.25 -11.45 5.74
C VAL A 674 -27.15 -11.59 4.54
N ASP A 675 -28.34 -11.04 4.66
CA ASP A 675 -29.28 -10.81 3.58
C ASP A 675 -29.47 -9.32 3.38
N LEU A 676 -28.92 -8.80 2.28
CA LEU A 676 -28.89 -7.39 1.96
C LEU A 676 -29.64 -7.15 0.65
N LEU A 677 -30.62 -6.25 0.70
CA LEU A 677 -31.30 -5.69 -0.45
C LEU A 677 -31.02 -4.20 -0.53
N ILE A 678 -30.53 -3.74 -1.67
CA ILE A 678 -30.38 -2.31 -1.96
C ILE A 678 -31.18 -1.95 -3.20
N ILE A 679 -32.13 -1.02 -3.04
CA ILE A 679 -33.00 -0.56 -4.11
C ILE A 679 -32.64 0.88 -4.48
N ASP A 680 -32.37 1.15 -5.75
CA ASP A 680 -32.27 2.50 -6.28
C ASP A 680 -33.69 3.09 -6.45
N LEU A 681 -34.04 4.07 -5.60
CA LEU A 681 -35.39 4.67 -5.58
C LEU A 681 -35.69 5.55 -6.81
N PHE A 682 -34.73 5.72 -7.72
CA PHE A 682 -34.91 6.46 -8.95
C PHE A 682 -35.26 5.56 -10.13
N THR A 683 -34.64 4.38 -10.18
CA THR A 683 -34.79 3.44 -11.30
C THR A 683 -35.64 2.22 -10.96
N GLY A 684 -35.84 1.91 -9.67
CA GLY A 684 -36.48 0.67 -9.23
C GLY A 684 -35.55 -0.54 -9.29
N ILE A 685 -34.27 -0.37 -9.61
CA ILE A 685 -33.32 -1.48 -9.69
C ILE A 685 -32.87 -1.89 -8.29
N GLY A 686 -33.08 -3.15 -7.92
CA GLY A 686 -32.59 -3.78 -6.71
C GLY A 686 -31.38 -4.67 -6.95
N ASP A 687 -30.36 -4.55 -6.09
CA ASP A 687 -29.26 -5.50 -5.99
C ASP A 687 -29.41 -6.31 -4.69
N PHE A 688 -29.44 -7.64 -4.82
CA PHE A 688 -29.43 -8.58 -3.69
C PHE A 688 -28.02 -9.11 -3.43
N VAL A 689 -27.65 -9.18 -2.15
CA VAL A 689 -26.46 -9.86 -1.66
C VAL A 689 -26.86 -10.80 -0.53
N LYS A 690 -26.72 -12.10 -0.77
CA LYS A 690 -27.00 -13.13 0.22
C LYS A 690 -25.74 -13.90 0.59
N ILE A 691 -25.55 -14.14 1.89
CA ILE A 691 -24.41 -14.86 2.44
C ILE A 691 -24.92 -15.81 3.51
N ALA A 692 -25.04 -17.10 3.13
CA ALA A 692 -25.65 -18.16 3.93
C ALA A 692 -26.94 -17.75 4.63
N ALA A 693 -27.81 -17.03 3.92
CA ALA A 693 -29.07 -16.54 4.45
C ALA A 693 -30.25 -17.23 3.76
N ALA A 694 -31.38 -17.30 4.46
CA ALA A 694 -32.65 -17.79 3.94
C ALA A 694 -33.08 -17.14 2.60
N PRO A 695 -33.97 -17.80 1.82
CA PRO A 695 -34.50 -17.25 0.58
C PRO A 695 -35.33 -15.97 0.80
N THR A 696 -35.28 -15.08 -0.19
CA THR A 696 -36.16 -13.90 -0.28
C THR A 696 -37.20 -14.11 -1.36
N PHE A 697 -38.44 -13.75 -1.08
CA PHE A 697 -39.57 -13.86 -2.00
C PHE A 697 -39.94 -12.49 -2.55
N ILE A 698 -40.10 -12.39 -3.86
CA ILE A 698 -40.52 -11.17 -4.55
C ILE A 698 -41.84 -11.48 -5.25
N LYS A 699 -42.89 -10.72 -4.95
CA LYS A 699 -44.19 -10.84 -5.57
C LYS A 699 -44.45 -9.63 -6.47
N ASN A 700 -44.60 -9.91 -7.76
CA ASN A 700 -45.04 -8.95 -8.78
C ASN A 700 -46.41 -9.40 -9.30
N GLY A 701 -47.48 -8.71 -8.87
CA GLY A 701 -48.85 -9.08 -9.17
C GLY A 701 -49.20 -10.51 -8.72
N GLU A 702 -49.39 -11.41 -9.68
CA GLU A 702 -49.69 -12.84 -9.47
C GLU A 702 -48.46 -13.74 -9.55
N SER A 703 -47.30 -13.21 -9.96
CA SER A 703 -46.05 -13.97 -10.06
C SER A 703 -45.21 -13.83 -8.79
N ILE A 704 -44.48 -14.90 -8.43
CA ILE A 704 -43.48 -14.88 -7.37
C ILE A 704 -42.14 -15.34 -7.94
N GLN A 705 -41.10 -14.57 -7.66
CA GLN A 705 -39.70 -14.91 -7.86
C GLN A 705 -39.04 -15.20 -6.51
N VAL A 706 -38.13 -16.19 -6.46
CA VAL A 706 -37.37 -16.55 -5.26
C VAL A 706 -35.90 -16.25 -5.51
N ILE A 707 -35.26 -15.58 -4.54
CA ILE A 707 -33.84 -15.26 -4.53
C ILE A 707 -33.18 -16.15 -3.47
N THR A 708 -32.24 -17.01 -3.86
CA THR A 708 -31.51 -17.94 -2.99
C THR A 708 -30.02 -17.60 -2.94
N SER A 709 -29.29 -18.15 -1.97
CA SER A 709 -27.83 -17.99 -1.86
C SER A 709 -27.12 -19.32 -2.14
N ASP A 710 -26.11 -19.31 -3.01
CA ASP A 710 -25.17 -20.44 -3.19
C ASP A 710 -23.88 -20.26 -2.36
N SER A 711 -23.83 -19.27 -1.47
CA SER A 711 -22.62 -18.79 -0.77
C SER A 711 -22.56 -19.21 0.71
N LEU A 712 -21.35 -19.54 1.19
CA LEU A 712 -21.07 -19.93 2.58
C LEU A 712 -21.08 -18.72 3.55
N PRO A 713 -21.30 -18.93 4.88
CA PRO A 713 -21.43 -17.84 5.86
C PRO A 713 -20.20 -16.92 5.94
N ILE A 714 -20.44 -15.65 6.35
CA ILE A 714 -19.39 -14.65 6.57
C ILE A 714 -18.45 -15.12 7.71
N GLY A 715 -17.13 -14.99 7.49
CA GLY A 715 -16.10 -15.30 8.48
C GLY A 715 -15.23 -16.53 8.23
N ILE A 716 -15.46 -17.31 7.15
CA ILE A 716 -14.74 -18.57 6.87
C ILE A 716 -13.71 -18.47 5.72
N LEU A 717 -13.93 -17.63 4.71
CA LEU A 717 -13.18 -17.68 3.44
C LEU A 717 -12.45 -16.38 3.10
N ASP A 718 -11.20 -16.52 2.64
CA ASP A 718 -10.28 -15.46 2.23
C ASP A 718 -10.70 -14.70 0.96
N SER A 719 -11.65 -15.25 0.17
CA SER A 719 -12.20 -14.60 -1.02
C SER A 719 -13.62 -15.08 -1.31
N VAL A 720 -14.63 -14.44 -0.71
CA VAL A 720 -16.03 -14.68 -1.11
C VAL A 720 -16.33 -13.83 -2.35
N GLU A 721 -16.48 -14.47 -3.50
CA GLU A 721 -17.09 -13.86 -4.69
C GLU A 721 -18.61 -13.90 -4.49
N PHE A 722 -19.19 -12.75 -4.12
CA PHE A 722 -20.64 -12.63 -3.98
C PHE A 722 -21.28 -12.51 -5.36
N GLU A 723 -22.21 -13.42 -5.68
CA GLU A 723 -23.04 -13.30 -6.88
C GLU A 723 -24.18 -12.31 -6.60
N ASN A 724 -24.12 -11.14 -7.24
CA ASN A 724 -25.19 -10.16 -7.12
C ASN A 724 -26.35 -10.55 -8.05
N GLN A 725 -27.51 -10.84 -7.47
CA GLN A 725 -28.73 -10.96 -8.26
C GLN A 725 -29.39 -9.59 -8.38
N ARG A 726 -29.55 -9.13 -9.62
CA ARG A 726 -30.20 -7.85 -9.94
C ARG A 726 -31.64 -8.08 -10.36
N VAL A 727 -32.55 -7.33 -9.78
CA VAL A 727 -33.99 -7.34 -10.08
C VAL A 727 -34.46 -5.93 -10.39
N GLU A 728 -35.40 -5.78 -11.31
CA GLU A 728 -36.07 -4.51 -11.59
C GLU A 728 -37.46 -4.54 -10.95
N PHE A 729 -37.75 -3.55 -10.10
CA PHE A 729 -39.01 -3.44 -9.37
C PHE A 729 -39.95 -2.44 -10.03
N GLU A 730 -41.23 -2.79 -10.02
CA GLU A 730 -42.33 -1.90 -10.39
C GLU A 730 -43.10 -1.42 -9.16
N ALA A 731 -43.90 -0.37 -9.36
CA ALA A 731 -44.77 0.14 -8.31
C ALA A 731 -45.84 -0.91 -7.96
N GLY A 732 -45.93 -1.27 -6.68
CA GLY A 732 -46.81 -2.31 -6.14
C GLY A 732 -46.08 -3.61 -5.80
N ASP A 733 -44.83 -3.80 -6.22
CA ASP A 733 -44.05 -5.00 -5.93
C ASP A 733 -43.79 -5.15 -4.43
N LEU A 734 -43.85 -6.40 -3.97
CA LEU A 734 -43.66 -6.78 -2.57
C LEU A 734 -42.44 -7.70 -2.43
N VAL A 735 -41.52 -7.33 -1.56
CA VAL A 735 -40.39 -8.15 -1.15
C VAL A 735 -40.63 -8.68 0.27
N VAL A 736 -40.43 -9.98 0.47
CA VAL A 736 -40.51 -10.65 1.77
C VAL A 736 -39.19 -11.36 2.06
N MET A 737 -38.46 -10.86 3.05
CA MET A 737 -37.21 -11.46 3.57
C MET A 737 -37.52 -12.16 4.89
N ILE A 738 -36.93 -13.34 5.12
CA ILE A 738 -37.16 -14.15 6.31
C ILE A 738 -35.82 -14.63 6.89
N SER A 739 -35.78 -14.98 8.17
CA SER A 739 -34.68 -15.75 8.77
C SER A 739 -34.92 -17.27 8.68
N ASP A 740 -33.88 -18.06 8.94
CA ASP A 740 -33.93 -19.53 8.84
C ASP A 740 -34.96 -20.14 9.80
N GLY A 741 -35.19 -19.54 10.98
CA GLY A 741 -36.19 -20.05 11.91
C GLY A 741 -37.63 -20.02 11.39
N ILE A 742 -37.95 -19.15 10.41
CA ILE A 742 -39.24 -19.21 9.71
C ILE A 742 -39.32 -20.48 8.87
N ILE A 743 -38.24 -20.89 8.19
CA ILE A 743 -38.19 -22.12 7.39
C ILE A 743 -38.26 -23.34 8.30
N GLU A 744 -37.56 -23.30 9.45
CA GLU A 744 -37.55 -24.39 10.43
C GLU A 744 -38.94 -24.67 11.02
N ALA A 745 -39.79 -23.66 11.17
CA ALA A 745 -41.17 -23.85 11.63
C ALA A 745 -42.00 -24.78 10.72
N TYR A 746 -41.62 -24.89 9.44
CA TYR A 746 -42.26 -25.76 8.44
C TYR A 746 -41.56 -27.12 8.31
N ASN A 747 -40.67 -27.50 9.24
CA ASN A 747 -39.86 -28.73 9.18
C ASN A 747 -40.65 -30.05 8.97
N ASN A 748 -41.95 -30.06 9.27
CA ASN A 748 -42.84 -31.22 9.06
C ASN A 748 -43.36 -31.37 7.61
N ASP A 749 -43.16 -30.38 6.75
CA ASP A 749 -43.55 -30.39 5.33
C ASP A 749 -42.37 -30.79 4.42
N VAL A 750 -42.65 -31.59 3.38
CA VAL A 750 -41.62 -32.08 2.43
C VAL A 750 -41.12 -30.96 1.50
N ASN A 751 -41.93 -29.94 1.24
CA ASN A 751 -41.58 -28.76 0.45
C ASN A 751 -41.82 -27.47 1.25
N LYS A 752 -40.91 -27.17 2.19
CA LYS A 752 -41.03 -26.05 3.14
C LYS A 752 -41.13 -24.71 2.41
N GLU A 753 -40.23 -24.47 1.45
CA GLU A 753 -40.20 -23.24 0.65
C GLU A 753 -41.45 -23.06 -0.20
N GLY A 754 -41.96 -24.14 -0.81
CA GLY A 754 -43.19 -24.09 -1.59
C GLY A 754 -44.42 -23.72 -0.77
N ARG A 755 -44.48 -24.12 0.51
CA ARG A 755 -45.60 -23.77 1.41
C ARG A 755 -45.57 -22.30 1.81
N ILE A 756 -44.38 -21.77 2.11
CA ILE A 756 -44.19 -20.34 2.37
C ILE A 756 -44.57 -19.52 1.12
N LEU A 757 -44.17 -19.98 -0.06
CA LEU A 757 -44.51 -19.35 -1.33
C LEU A 757 -46.03 -19.32 -1.57
N GLU A 758 -46.76 -20.42 -1.30
CA GLU A 758 -48.22 -20.45 -1.35
C GLU A 758 -48.87 -19.43 -0.39
N GLU A 759 -48.30 -19.28 0.81
CA GLU A 759 -48.80 -18.29 1.78
C GLU A 759 -48.57 -16.86 1.29
N VAL A 760 -47.37 -16.55 0.77
CA VAL A 760 -47.07 -15.23 0.17
C VAL A 760 -47.98 -14.95 -1.04
N MET A 761 -48.29 -15.95 -1.87
CA MET A 761 -49.25 -15.79 -2.98
C MET A 761 -50.64 -15.37 -2.49
N ARG A 762 -51.11 -15.94 -1.37
CA ARG A 762 -52.44 -15.65 -0.80
C ARG A 762 -52.54 -14.30 -0.10
N LEU A 763 -51.42 -13.65 0.21
CA LEU A 763 -51.39 -12.32 0.80
C LEU A 763 -51.74 -11.29 -0.29
N GLY A 764 -52.98 -10.79 -0.30
CA GLY A 764 -53.43 -9.74 -1.23
C GLY A 764 -52.74 -8.39 -0.99
N HIS A 765 -53.31 -7.29 -1.50
CA HIS A 765 -52.82 -5.92 -1.28
C HIS A 765 -53.04 -5.44 0.17
N ARG A 766 -52.33 -6.07 1.13
CA ARG A 766 -52.29 -5.67 2.54
C ARG A 766 -51.11 -4.73 2.77
N ASP A 767 -51.13 -4.04 3.90
CA ASP A 767 -49.97 -3.29 4.37
C ASP A 767 -48.82 -4.25 4.73
N PRO A 768 -47.55 -3.85 4.53
CA PRO A 768 -46.40 -4.72 4.78
C PRO A 768 -46.31 -5.24 6.23
N ALA A 769 -46.73 -4.45 7.22
CA ALA A 769 -46.71 -4.86 8.63
C ALA A 769 -47.69 -6.02 8.89
N SER A 770 -48.91 -5.94 8.36
CA SER A 770 -49.89 -7.03 8.42
C SER A 770 -49.41 -8.29 7.71
N ILE A 771 -48.70 -8.15 6.59
CA ILE A 771 -48.10 -9.27 5.84
C ILE A 771 -47.07 -9.98 6.73
N ALA A 772 -46.11 -9.24 7.29
CA ALA A 772 -45.09 -9.79 8.18
C ALA A 772 -45.72 -10.49 9.41
N GLN A 773 -46.71 -9.84 10.05
CA GLN A 773 -47.40 -10.42 11.21
C GLN A 773 -48.19 -11.69 10.86
N THR A 774 -48.79 -11.75 9.68
CA THR A 774 -49.57 -12.93 9.23
C THR A 774 -48.65 -14.13 9.01
N LEU A 775 -47.50 -13.92 8.37
CA LEU A 775 -46.51 -14.97 8.13
C LEU A 775 -45.90 -15.48 9.44
N LEU A 776 -45.50 -14.56 10.33
CA LEU A 776 -44.98 -14.94 11.65
C LEU A 776 -46.03 -15.74 12.46
N ALA A 777 -47.30 -15.31 12.44
CA ALA A 777 -48.37 -16.01 13.14
C ALA A 777 -48.62 -17.43 12.58
N ALA A 778 -48.47 -17.62 11.26
CA ALA A 778 -48.57 -18.93 10.64
C ALA A 778 -47.43 -19.86 11.10
N ALA A 779 -46.18 -19.38 11.06
CA ALA A 779 -45.01 -20.10 11.57
C ALA A 779 -45.13 -20.45 13.07
N ASN A 780 -45.61 -19.50 13.88
CA ASN A 780 -45.86 -19.72 15.30
C ASN A 780 -46.93 -20.79 15.58
N LYS A 781 -47.99 -20.81 14.76
CA LYS A 781 -49.05 -21.82 14.87
C LYS A 781 -48.54 -23.22 14.55
N LEU A 782 -47.68 -23.36 13.54
CA LEU A 782 -47.03 -24.62 13.20
C LEU A 782 -46.08 -25.09 14.32
N SER A 783 -45.39 -24.15 14.95
CA SER A 783 -44.54 -24.38 16.12
C SER A 783 -45.32 -24.55 17.43
N LYS A 784 -46.66 -24.58 17.41
CA LYS A 784 -47.54 -24.69 18.59
C LYS A 784 -47.25 -23.62 19.67
N GLY A 785 -46.82 -22.44 19.25
CA GLY A 785 -46.45 -21.33 20.13
C GLY A 785 -45.13 -21.54 20.90
N LYS A 786 -44.29 -22.49 20.46
CA LYS A 786 -42.96 -22.75 21.01
C LYS A 786 -41.92 -22.79 19.88
N PRO A 787 -41.40 -21.63 19.46
CA PRO A 787 -40.43 -21.54 18.38
C PRO A 787 -39.18 -22.36 18.69
N GLY A 788 -38.78 -23.22 17.75
CA GLY A 788 -37.54 -24.02 17.84
C GLY A 788 -36.28 -23.18 17.64
N ASP A 789 -36.41 -22.05 16.95
CA ASP A 789 -35.37 -21.07 16.70
C ASP A 789 -35.93 -19.64 16.67
N ASP A 790 -35.06 -18.65 16.52
CA ASP A 790 -35.43 -17.25 16.36
C ASP A 790 -36.10 -16.99 15.00
N MET A 791 -37.17 -16.20 14.97
CA MET A 791 -38.00 -16.01 13.78
C MET A 791 -38.15 -14.53 13.45
N LEU A 792 -37.78 -14.13 12.24
CA LEU A 792 -37.91 -12.77 11.75
C LEU A 792 -38.49 -12.76 10.33
N VAL A 793 -39.46 -11.87 10.10
CA VAL A 793 -40.04 -11.58 8.78
C VAL A 793 -39.98 -10.08 8.52
N LEU A 794 -39.44 -9.70 7.37
CA LEU A 794 -39.46 -8.34 6.83
C LEU A 794 -40.28 -8.33 5.53
N ALA A 795 -41.19 -7.37 5.42
CA ALA A 795 -41.96 -7.11 4.21
C ALA A 795 -41.72 -5.67 3.77
N ALA A 796 -41.35 -5.48 2.51
CA ALA A 796 -41.13 -4.17 1.90
C ALA A 796 -41.96 -4.05 0.63
N ARG A 797 -42.75 -2.99 0.50
CA ARG A 797 -43.51 -2.68 -0.73
C ARG A 797 -42.93 -1.44 -1.39
N ILE A 798 -42.71 -1.53 -2.69
CA ILE A 798 -42.26 -0.41 -3.52
C ILE A 798 -43.50 0.35 -3.99
N ASP A 799 -43.70 1.58 -3.51
CA ASP A 799 -44.85 2.43 -3.84
C ASP A 799 -44.37 3.65 -4.67
N PRO A 800 -45.24 4.32 -5.45
CA PRO A 800 -44.91 5.63 -6.02
C PRO A 800 -44.81 6.70 -4.91
N PRO A 801 -44.00 7.76 -5.09
CA PRO A 801 -43.81 8.80 -4.08
C PRO A 801 -45.13 9.53 -3.76
N LYS A 802 -45.36 9.85 -2.48
CA LYS A 802 -46.58 10.53 -2.03
C LYS A 802 -46.57 12.00 -2.46
N GLY A 803 -47.60 12.45 -3.18
CA GLY A 803 -47.77 13.85 -3.59
C GLY A 803 -47.98 14.09 -5.09
N ARG A 804 -48.46 13.09 -5.84
CA ARG A 804 -49.07 13.29 -7.15
C ARG A 804 -50.58 13.45 -7.05
#